data_AF-A0A2W7NJ15-F1
#
_entry.id   AF-A0A2W7NJ15-F1
#
_cell.length_a   1.000
_cell.length_b   1.000
_cell.length_c   1.000
_cell.angle_alpha   90.00
_cell.angle_beta   90.00
_cell.angle_gamma   90.00
#
_symmetry.space_group_name_H-M   'P 1'
#
loop_
_entity.id
_entity.type
_entity.pdbx_description
1 polymer ?
#
loop_
_entity_poly.entity_id
_entity_poly.type
_entity_poly.pdbx_seq_one_letter_code
_entity_poly.pdbx_strand_id
1 'polypeptide(L)'
;MNIRFLKMHTCSAIAIISLMIAHGWMGTTSAQITKYDETLQSMANASPKQRYYRFFQLQKQDNQFANTYIHLADACERIAVSLDPLRQYDRINHWMGNAKVYYQVFPIYLNDNEVRKTEEYYARFGITPSEKRLNNPDVLTYVNKHATFCNHFQDSLKMVFNTLEQSKEHYNRALAIFTNLCSRYENLNEALLQTTPALLQSLDEMDKEFNQSTTLFTAYQQLIAKFPIGNYKQQYTLRPIETFRLDGLTASDFLSNQFTLWNYTDWTTRFREVYQTDIEPLRDEIVALHRMFDANRRQIAPRDTIDESTRLSRADDLFFFRLGKYDQNSLVRELFRYENALQEMLLLAKSPLNQITDSTLAVYNRKMRYTYRLAMQTGKTRQRLNDLQQNITPERIRRFNDFFNSELNGEAGVKQYCIEQTAQLSQTFDQALLQLNRYLLSEETTRSLTPATGSKAGTLAMTIGGTNKAGSHETSQAAIHQGQVRYLSGQSNGGGKRTAFVARVGITGKVEWLKEYEMKNVADNRCPALTAFDEGCMALITGSNGTQRTNQLVRLSNAGKEIYRQNLPVTATPEFITYDDINKLSLMAFNDATETITLCQADSMGNTLWQTPLPVTGKVVSVIKPDSMYVAFINFSKQQLTTAASTSLGLLAVTIDPSGKVIKATPLTSSSPLVFERVFPISGSEISLLGYRGTPSQRIPAYLVMKPDGEVVFKNFD
;
A
#
# COMPACT_ATOMS: atom_id res chain seq x y z
N MET A 1 30.46 -9.85 -9.43
CA MET A 1 31.80 -9.37 -9.05
C MET A 1 32.78 -10.53 -9.20
N ASN A 2 33.58 -10.47 -10.27
CA ASN A 2 34.77 -11.26 -10.63
C ASN A 2 34.93 -12.72 -10.15
N ILE A 3 34.62 -13.64 -11.07
CA ILE A 3 35.24 -14.97 -11.17
C ILE A 3 36.64 -14.77 -11.77
N ARG A 4 37.67 -14.76 -10.93
CA ARG A 4 39.10 -14.93 -11.29
C ARG A 4 39.91 -15.05 -10.00
N PHE A 5 40.02 -16.24 -9.41
CA PHE A 5 41.10 -16.59 -8.47
C PHE A 5 41.06 -18.10 -8.19
N LEU A 6 41.32 -18.92 -9.21
CA LEU A 6 41.60 -20.34 -9.03
C LEU A 6 42.48 -20.84 -10.19
N LYS A 7 43.76 -20.48 -10.12
CA LYS A 7 44.90 -21.09 -10.83
C LYS A 7 46.16 -20.28 -10.54
N MET A 8 46.77 -20.49 -9.38
CA MET A 8 48.18 -20.15 -9.11
C MET A 8 48.48 -20.59 -7.68
N HIS A 9 48.93 -21.82 -7.45
CA HIS A 9 49.78 -22.23 -6.32
C HIS A 9 50.30 -23.67 -6.50
N THR A 10 50.82 -23.99 -7.68
CA THR A 10 51.56 -25.24 -7.93
C THR A 10 52.89 -25.05 -8.67
N CYS A 11 53.44 -23.82 -8.75
CA CYS A 11 54.71 -23.56 -9.45
C CYS A 11 55.78 -22.76 -8.66
N SER A 12 55.66 -22.59 -7.34
CA SER A 12 56.63 -21.78 -6.55
C SER A 12 57.37 -22.54 -5.45
N ALA A 13 57.69 -23.82 -5.67
CA ALA A 13 58.56 -24.60 -4.75
C ALA A 13 59.87 -25.07 -5.38
N ILE A 14 60.13 -24.79 -6.67
CA ILE A 14 61.36 -25.23 -7.38
C ILE A 14 62.32 -24.06 -7.70
N ALA A 15 61.94 -22.81 -7.42
CA ALA A 15 62.72 -21.62 -7.81
C ALA A 15 63.50 -20.92 -6.67
N ILE A 16 63.61 -21.52 -5.47
CA ILE A 16 64.43 -20.97 -4.36
C ILE A 16 65.71 -21.80 -4.12
N ILE A 17 65.93 -22.90 -4.87
CA ILE A 17 67.10 -23.77 -4.70
C ILE A 17 68.25 -23.46 -5.68
N SER A 18 68.08 -22.56 -6.67
CA SER A 18 69.11 -22.31 -7.71
C SER A 18 69.76 -20.93 -7.69
N LEU A 19 69.65 -20.14 -6.62
CA LEU A 19 70.23 -18.78 -6.56
C LEU A 19 71.08 -18.52 -5.29
N MET A 20 71.97 -19.45 -4.95
CA MET A 20 73.13 -19.19 -4.07
C MET A 20 74.35 -20.03 -4.49
N ILE A 21 74.67 -20.02 -5.79
CA ILE A 21 75.96 -20.49 -6.31
C ILE A 21 76.48 -19.44 -7.28
N ALA A 22 77.11 -18.38 -6.74
CA ALA A 22 78.14 -17.61 -7.42
C ALA A 22 78.77 -16.59 -6.45
N HIS A 23 80.10 -16.63 -6.35
CA HIS A 23 81.03 -15.68 -5.68
C HIS A 23 81.41 -16.00 -4.23
N GLY A 24 82.58 -16.63 -4.09
CA GLY A 24 83.31 -16.76 -2.83
C GLY A 24 84.40 -17.82 -2.86
N TRP A 25 85.45 -17.59 -3.64
CA TRP A 25 86.70 -18.35 -3.55
C TRP A 25 87.41 -18.06 -2.21
N MET A 26 88.00 -19.13 -1.66
CA MET A 26 89.09 -19.16 -0.67
C MET A 26 88.83 -18.50 0.70
N GLY A 27 88.13 -19.25 1.54
CA GLY A 27 88.41 -19.32 2.97
C GLY A 27 88.33 -20.78 3.40
N THR A 28 89.44 -21.50 3.37
CA THR A 28 89.55 -22.80 4.05
C THR A 28 89.54 -22.54 5.56
N THR A 29 88.37 -22.29 6.13
CA THR A 29 88.15 -22.68 7.52
C THR A 29 88.02 -24.19 7.49
N SER A 30 89.04 -24.88 8.00
CA SER A 30 88.91 -26.28 8.39
C SER A 30 87.66 -26.38 9.27
N ALA A 31 86.56 -26.88 8.70
CA ALA A 31 85.41 -27.26 9.50
C ALA A 31 85.94 -28.34 10.45
N GLN A 32 86.06 -28.00 11.74
CA GLN A 32 86.34 -28.98 12.78
C GLN A 32 85.34 -30.11 12.59
N ILE A 33 85.84 -31.29 12.21
CA ILE A 33 85.08 -32.54 12.22
C ILE A 33 84.55 -32.63 13.64
N THR A 34 83.24 -32.41 13.79
CA THR A 34 82.63 -32.35 15.11
C THR A 34 82.59 -33.79 15.60
N LYS A 35 83.37 -34.13 16.63
CA LYS A 35 83.40 -35.50 17.12
C LYS A 35 82.02 -35.85 17.66
N TYR A 36 81.55 -37.03 17.29
CA TYR A 36 80.23 -37.51 17.66
C TYR A 36 80.01 -37.49 19.18
N ASP A 37 81.03 -37.95 19.93
CA ASP A 37 81.02 -38.04 21.40
C ASP A 37 80.91 -36.66 22.07
N GLU A 38 81.64 -35.67 21.58
CA GLU A 38 81.58 -34.28 22.07
C GLU A 38 80.19 -33.68 21.82
N THR A 39 79.57 -34.03 20.69
CA THR A 39 78.22 -33.59 20.35
C THR A 39 77.20 -34.27 21.26
N LEU A 40 77.30 -35.59 21.49
CA LEU A 40 76.41 -36.33 22.36
C LEU A 40 76.46 -35.82 23.82
N GLN A 41 77.66 -35.58 24.35
CA GLN A 41 77.87 -35.08 25.71
C GLN A 41 77.32 -33.66 25.89
N SER A 42 77.50 -32.78 24.90
CA SER A 42 76.98 -31.39 24.95
C SER A 42 75.45 -31.31 24.80
N MET A 43 74.77 -32.41 24.44
CA MET A 43 73.33 -32.45 24.17
C MET A 43 72.46 -33.04 25.28
N ALA A 44 73.07 -33.43 26.41
CA ALA A 44 72.33 -33.97 27.56
C ALA A 44 71.17 -33.06 27.98
N ASN A 45 71.38 -31.74 28.00
CA ASN A 45 70.39 -30.74 28.44
C ASN A 45 69.78 -29.90 27.30
N ALA A 46 70.09 -30.19 26.03
CA ALA A 46 69.60 -29.39 24.90
C ALA A 46 68.10 -29.56 24.66
N SER A 47 67.42 -28.50 24.21
CA SER A 47 66.02 -28.61 23.77
C SER A 47 65.88 -29.54 22.54
N PRO A 48 64.70 -30.15 22.31
CA PRO A 48 64.48 -31.02 21.15
C PRO A 48 64.84 -30.38 19.81
N LYS A 49 64.56 -29.08 19.62
CA LYS A 49 64.94 -28.35 18.40
C LYS A 49 66.44 -28.18 18.25
N GLN A 50 67.15 -27.84 19.32
CA GLN A 50 68.61 -27.73 19.29
C GLN A 50 69.26 -29.08 18.97
N ARG A 51 68.74 -30.17 19.55
CA ARG A 51 69.19 -31.53 19.23
C ARG A 51 68.98 -31.85 17.76
N TYR A 52 67.78 -31.59 17.22
CA TYR A 52 67.48 -31.80 15.80
C TYR A 52 68.51 -31.11 14.90
N TYR A 53 68.76 -29.81 15.09
CA TYR A 53 69.71 -29.09 14.24
C TYR A 53 71.14 -29.61 14.33
N ARG A 54 71.61 -30.01 15.51
CA ARG A 54 72.97 -30.52 15.73
C ARG A 54 73.16 -31.92 15.14
N PHE A 55 72.23 -32.83 15.40
CA PHE A 55 72.29 -34.15 14.76
C PHE A 55 72.07 -34.07 13.24
N PHE A 56 71.30 -33.09 12.76
CA PHE A 56 71.14 -32.88 11.32
C PHE A 56 72.43 -32.37 10.67
N GLN A 57 73.25 -31.59 11.38
CA GLN A 57 74.59 -31.22 10.91
C GLN A 57 75.53 -32.43 10.86
N LEU A 58 75.49 -33.31 11.87
CA LEU A 58 76.26 -34.55 11.87
C LEU A 58 75.83 -35.50 10.74
N GLN A 59 74.53 -35.60 10.47
CA GLN A 59 74.01 -36.41 9.36
C GLN A 59 74.53 -35.96 8.00
N LYS A 60 74.81 -34.65 7.83
CA LYS A 60 75.44 -34.12 6.61
C LYS A 60 76.93 -34.44 6.50
N GLN A 61 77.61 -34.63 7.63
CA GLN A 61 79.03 -34.97 7.67
C GLN A 61 79.24 -36.47 7.44
N ASP A 62 78.39 -37.30 8.05
CA ASP A 62 78.34 -38.75 7.85
C ASP A 62 76.89 -39.22 7.72
N ASN A 63 76.49 -39.55 6.49
CA ASN A 63 75.13 -39.97 6.17
C ASN A 63 74.87 -41.47 6.39
N GLN A 64 75.91 -42.25 6.73
CA GLN A 64 75.79 -43.69 7.00
C GLN A 64 75.82 -44.00 8.49
N PHE A 65 75.99 -43.01 9.36
CA PHE A 65 76.04 -43.25 10.79
C PHE A 65 74.64 -43.46 11.39
N ALA A 66 74.31 -44.72 11.68
CA ALA A 66 72.98 -45.14 12.16
C ALA A 66 72.52 -44.36 13.38
N ASN A 67 73.39 -44.15 14.37
CA ASN A 67 73.02 -43.50 15.63
C ASN A 67 72.47 -42.07 15.45
N THR A 68 72.94 -41.34 14.43
CA THR A 68 72.41 -40.01 14.13
C THR A 68 70.91 -40.04 13.80
N TYR A 69 70.43 -41.08 13.12
CA TYR A 69 69.03 -41.21 12.73
C TYR A 69 68.10 -41.47 13.91
N ILE A 70 68.49 -42.30 14.89
CA ILE A 70 67.64 -42.53 16.09
C ILE A 70 67.51 -41.26 16.95
N HIS A 71 68.56 -40.44 17.05
CA HIS A 71 68.49 -39.15 17.76
C HIS A 71 67.70 -38.08 16.99
N LEU A 72 67.82 -38.04 15.66
CA LEU A 72 66.98 -37.19 14.82
C LEU A 72 65.50 -37.57 14.93
N ALA A 73 65.20 -38.87 14.99
CA ALA A 73 63.86 -39.38 15.15
C ALA A 73 63.26 -38.98 16.52
N ASP A 74 63.98 -39.24 17.61
CA ASP A 74 63.58 -38.85 18.97
C ASP A 74 63.38 -37.34 19.11
N ALA A 75 64.27 -36.54 18.51
CA ALA A 75 64.14 -35.09 18.51
C ALA A 75 62.85 -34.64 17.79
N CYS A 76 62.57 -35.19 16.61
CA CYS A 76 61.35 -34.91 15.85
C CYS A 76 60.08 -35.33 16.61
N GLU A 77 60.06 -36.54 17.19
CA GLU A 77 58.93 -37.06 17.97
C GLU A 77 58.62 -36.14 19.16
N ARG A 78 59.66 -35.75 19.92
CA ARG A 78 59.51 -34.84 21.08
C ARG A 78 59.04 -33.44 20.68
N ILE A 79 59.50 -32.93 19.54
CA ILE A 79 58.98 -31.66 19.01
C ILE A 79 57.49 -31.82 18.72
N ALA A 80 57.09 -32.86 17.99
CA ALA A 80 55.70 -33.09 17.61
C ALA A 80 54.77 -33.22 18.83
N VAL A 81 55.15 -34.01 19.84
CA VAL A 81 54.35 -34.21 21.07
C VAL A 81 54.23 -32.93 21.92
N SER A 82 55.16 -31.98 21.77
CA SER A 82 55.12 -30.70 22.49
C SER A 82 54.21 -29.64 21.86
N LEU A 83 53.71 -29.87 20.65
CA LEU A 83 52.86 -28.93 19.92
C LEU A 83 51.38 -29.15 20.25
N ASP A 84 50.57 -28.12 20.00
CA ASP A 84 49.12 -28.18 20.18
C ASP A 84 48.46 -29.01 19.04
N PRO A 85 47.77 -30.13 19.33
CA PRO A 85 47.30 -31.04 18.30
C PRO A 85 46.25 -30.45 17.35
N LEU A 86 45.39 -29.56 17.82
CA LEU A 86 44.29 -29.03 17.01
C LEU A 86 44.63 -27.68 16.35
N ARG A 87 45.54 -26.90 16.93
CA ARG A 87 45.99 -25.60 16.38
C ARG A 87 47.19 -25.72 15.46
N GLN A 88 48.03 -26.75 15.64
CA GLN A 88 49.30 -26.90 14.94
C GLN A 88 49.41 -28.23 14.18
N TYR A 89 48.26 -28.74 13.72
CA TYR A 89 48.10 -29.99 12.98
C TYR A 89 49.18 -30.21 11.90
N ASP A 90 49.38 -29.25 11.00
CA ASP A 90 50.35 -29.38 9.90
C ASP A 90 51.79 -29.51 10.40
N ARG A 91 52.15 -28.79 11.47
CA ARG A 91 53.49 -28.86 12.05
C ARG A 91 53.72 -30.21 12.71
N ILE A 92 52.71 -30.75 13.39
CA ILE A 92 52.79 -32.07 14.01
C ILE A 92 52.95 -33.14 12.95
N ASN A 93 52.16 -33.09 11.88
CA ASN A 93 52.29 -34.02 10.77
C ASN A 93 53.67 -33.96 10.11
N HIS A 94 54.23 -32.76 9.94
CA HIS A 94 55.58 -32.57 9.43
C HIS A 94 56.63 -33.25 10.33
N TRP A 95 56.65 -32.91 11.63
CA TRP A 95 57.64 -33.44 12.56
C TRP A 95 57.47 -34.95 12.79
N MET A 96 56.23 -35.43 12.91
CA MET A 96 55.98 -36.86 13.13
C MET A 96 56.25 -37.69 11.87
N GLY A 97 56.02 -37.12 10.67
CA GLY A 97 56.43 -37.72 9.40
C GLY A 97 57.95 -37.86 9.31
N ASN A 98 58.71 -36.81 9.69
CA ASN A 98 60.17 -36.89 9.74
C ASN A 98 60.66 -37.90 10.79
N ALA A 99 60.05 -37.94 11.97
CA ALA A 99 60.39 -38.91 13.02
C ALA A 99 60.25 -40.35 12.51
N LYS A 100 59.12 -40.66 11.86
CA LYS A 100 58.87 -41.94 11.21
C LYS A 100 59.94 -42.28 10.18
N VAL A 101 60.26 -41.35 9.28
CA VAL A 101 61.30 -41.57 8.24
C VAL A 101 62.64 -41.91 8.89
N TYR A 102 63.07 -41.14 9.90
CA TYR A 102 64.36 -41.40 10.55
C TYR A 102 64.38 -42.72 11.34
N TYR A 103 63.29 -43.10 12.01
CA TYR A 103 63.17 -44.43 12.61
C TYR A 103 63.23 -45.55 11.57
N GLN A 104 62.67 -45.36 10.37
CA GLN A 104 62.71 -46.36 9.29
C GLN A 104 64.08 -46.43 8.57
N VAL A 105 64.84 -45.34 8.57
CA VAL A 105 66.18 -45.27 7.97
C VAL A 105 67.24 -45.87 8.91
N PHE A 106 67.06 -45.76 10.23
CA PHE A 106 68.01 -46.30 11.22
C PHE A 106 68.42 -47.77 10.97
N PRO A 107 67.49 -48.73 10.76
CA PRO A 107 67.83 -50.14 10.52
C PRO A 107 68.64 -50.38 9.24
N ILE A 108 68.54 -49.50 8.23
CA ILE A 108 69.21 -49.65 6.93
C ILE A 108 70.73 -49.47 7.09
N TYR A 109 71.14 -48.59 8.00
CA TYR A 109 72.54 -48.23 8.23
C TYR A 109 73.15 -48.91 9.46
N LEU A 110 72.37 -49.75 10.17
CA LEU A 110 72.83 -50.41 11.38
C LEU A 110 73.74 -51.60 11.05
N ASN A 111 75.00 -51.54 11.44
CA ASN A 111 75.97 -52.62 11.18
C ASN A 111 75.91 -53.73 12.25
N ASP A 112 76.39 -54.92 11.89
CA ASP A 112 76.46 -56.06 12.81
C ASP A 112 77.30 -55.75 14.06
N ASN A 113 76.73 -56.03 15.24
CA ASN A 113 77.33 -55.76 16.55
C ASN A 113 77.68 -54.28 16.84
N GLU A 114 77.15 -53.32 16.09
CA GLU A 114 77.41 -51.88 16.30
C GLU A 114 76.96 -51.43 17.70
N VAL A 115 75.73 -51.76 18.11
CA VAL A 115 75.15 -51.34 19.39
C VAL A 115 75.98 -51.83 20.59
N ARG A 116 76.54 -53.04 20.51
CA ARG A 116 77.39 -53.60 21.58
C ARG A 116 78.71 -52.84 21.74
N LYS A 117 79.20 -52.18 20.69
CA LYS A 117 80.44 -51.38 20.71
C LYS A 117 80.18 -49.94 21.16
N THR A 118 78.96 -49.44 20.97
CA THR A 118 78.56 -48.04 21.17
C THR A 118 77.37 -47.89 22.11
N GLU A 119 77.29 -48.73 23.13
CA GLU A 119 76.16 -48.80 24.08
C GLU A 119 75.87 -47.43 24.74
N GLU A 120 76.91 -46.64 25.00
CA GLU A 120 76.81 -45.30 25.59
C GLU A 120 75.98 -44.33 24.74
N TYR A 121 75.94 -44.50 23.41
CA TYR A 121 75.17 -43.62 22.52
C TYR A 121 73.65 -43.83 22.64
N TYR A 122 73.23 -44.94 23.25
CA TYR A 122 71.82 -45.30 23.41
C TYR A 122 71.29 -45.08 24.84
N ALA A 123 72.17 -44.72 25.78
CA ALA A 123 71.84 -44.62 27.22
C ALA A 123 70.61 -43.73 27.51
N ARG A 124 70.35 -42.72 26.68
CA ARG A 124 69.23 -41.78 26.83
C ARG A 124 67.85 -42.36 26.49
N PHE A 125 67.78 -43.44 25.73
CA PHE A 125 66.51 -43.97 25.22
C PHE A 125 65.82 -44.94 26.19
N GLY A 126 66.45 -45.29 27.32
CA GLY A 126 65.86 -46.17 28.33
C GLY A 126 65.53 -47.57 27.80
N ILE A 127 66.32 -48.08 26.85
CA ILE A 127 66.11 -49.38 26.22
C ILE A 127 66.51 -50.47 27.22
N THR A 128 65.62 -51.43 27.47
CA THR A 128 65.91 -52.56 28.35
C THR A 128 66.62 -53.65 27.54
N PRO A 129 67.83 -54.07 27.92
CA PRO A 129 68.56 -55.09 27.19
C PRO A 129 67.94 -56.48 27.42
N SER A 130 67.83 -57.29 26.37
CA SER A 130 67.38 -58.69 26.46
C SER A 130 68.46 -59.61 27.05
N GLU A 131 69.73 -59.19 26.99
CA GLU A 131 70.90 -59.89 27.51
C GLU A 131 71.67 -59.02 28.53
N LYS A 132 72.86 -59.46 28.97
CA LYS A 132 73.73 -58.67 29.89
C LYS A 132 74.20 -57.32 29.33
N ARG A 133 74.15 -57.12 28.00
CA ARG A 133 74.55 -55.88 27.30
C ARG A 133 73.55 -55.58 26.20
N LEU A 134 73.35 -54.30 25.90
CA LEU A 134 72.47 -53.86 24.83
C LEU A 134 72.93 -54.41 23.46
N ASN A 135 72.00 -54.95 22.67
CA ASN A 135 72.28 -55.52 21.35
C ASN A 135 71.41 -54.89 20.23
N ASN A 136 71.72 -55.20 18.97
CA ASN A 136 70.98 -54.67 17.82
C ASN A 136 69.46 -55.00 17.88
N PRO A 137 69.03 -56.24 18.16
CA PRO A 137 67.60 -56.57 18.35
C PRO A 137 66.86 -55.69 19.37
N ASP A 138 67.49 -55.34 20.50
CA ASP A 138 66.89 -54.49 21.54
C ASP A 138 66.56 -53.10 20.99
N VAL A 139 67.52 -52.49 20.28
CA VAL A 139 67.35 -51.15 19.69
C VAL A 139 66.38 -51.18 18.51
N LEU A 140 66.40 -52.23 17.68
CA LEU A 140 65.42 -52.40 16.61
C LEU A 140 64.00 -52.54 17.15
N THR A 141 63.82 -53.22 18.28
CA THR A 141 62.51 -53.32 18.95
C THR A 141 62.02 -51.95 19.42
N TYR A 142 62.91 -51.14 20.03
CA TYR A 142 62.61 -49.75 20.39
C TYR A 142 62.22 -48.91 19.17
N VAL A 143 63.05 -48.93 18.12
CA VAL A 143 62.83 -48.16 16.89
C VAL A 143 61.52 -48.54 16.21
N ASN A 144 61.23 -49.84 16.08
CA ASN A 144 59.97 -50.32 15.50
C ASN A 144 58.76 -49.91 16.34
N LYS A 145 58.86 -49.96 17.68
CA LYS A 145 57.80 -49.49 18.57
C LYS A 145 57.52 -48.00 18.37
N HIS A 146 58.55 -47.18 18.29
CA HIS A 146 58.42 -45.73 18.11
C HIS A 146 57.95 -45.37 16.69
N ALA A 147 58.41 -46.06 15.64
CA ALA A 147 57.88 -45.89 14.28
C ALA A 147 56.38 -46.21 14.21
N THR A 148 55.95 -47.29 14.87
CA THR A 148 54.52 -47.66 14.99
C THR A 148 53.73 -46.64 15.80
N PHE A 149 54.31 -46.10 16.88
CA PHE A 149 53.71 -44.99 17.63
C PHE A 149 53.50 -43.75 16.74
N CYS A 150 54.52 -43.31 16.00
CA CYS A 150 54.42 -42.16 15.09
C CYS A 150 53.28 -42.35 14.07
N ASN A 151 53.16 -43.56 13.49
CA ASN A 151 52.06 -43.90 12.57
C ASN A 151 50.70 -43.78 13.25
N HIS A 152 50.49 -44.49 14.37
CA HIS A 152 49.21 -44.48 15.07
C HIS A 152 48.83 -43.09 15.58
N PHE A 153 49.80 -42.31 16.03
CA PHE A 153 49.59 -40.94 16.47
C PHE A 153 49.13 -40.05 15.31
N GLN A 154 49.79 -40.11 14.14
CA GLN A 154 49.38 -39.36 12.95
C GLN A 154 47.98 -39.76 12.47
N ASP A 155 47.71 -41.06 12.39
CA ASP A 155 46.40 -41.55 11.93
C ASP A 155 45.27 -41.13 12.88
N SER A 156 45.50 -41.23 14.19
CA SER A 156 44.54 -40.80 15.21
C SER A 156 44.32 -39.29 15.18
N LEU A 157 45.41 -38.51 15.11
CA LEU A 157 45.36 -37.06 15.02
C LEU A 157 44.60 -36.59 13.78
N LYS A 158 44.90 -37.19 12.62
CA LYS A 158 44.21 -36.90 11.36
C LYS A 158 42.72 -37.19 11.46
N MET A 159 42.35 -38.32 12.06
CA MET A 159 40.94 -38.66 12.24
C MET A 159 40.22 -37.63 13.12
N VAL A 160 40.80 -37.32 14.30
CA VAL A 160 40.21 -36.34 15.24
C VAL A 160 40.12 -34.95 14.61
N PHE A 161 41.19 -34.46 13.99
CA PHE A 161 41.26 -33.14 13.36
C PHE A 161 40.26 -33.01 12.20
N ASN A 162 40.22 -33.99 11.28
CA ASN A 162 39.32 -33.94 10.14
C ASN A 162 37.85 -33.96 10.56
N THR A 163 37.48 -34.75 11.57
CA THR A 163 36.09 -34.79 12.07
C THR A 163 35.69 -33.45 12.70
N LEU A 164 36.60 -32.80 13.44
CA LEU A 164 36.34 -31.48 14.02
C LEU A 164 36.20 -30.39 12.94
N GLU A 165 37.12 -30.34 11.97
CA GLU A 165 37.05 -29.35 10.88
C GLU A 165 35.79 -29.57 10.02
N GLN A 166 35.39 -30.82 9.73
CA GLN A 166 34.12 -31.08 9.04
C GLN A 166 32.92 -30.57 9.84
N SER A 167 32.89 -30.80 11.16
CA SER A 167 31.82 -30.28 12.02
C SER A 167 31.73 -28.75 11.93
N LYS A 168 32.86 -28.06 12.00
CA LYS A 168 32.96 -26.60 11.86
C LYS A 168 32.57 -26.11 10.47
N GLU A 169 32.97 -26.79 9.41
CA GLU A 169 32.57 -26.46 8.03
C GLU A 169 31.05 -26.52 7.85
N HIS A 170 30.41 -27.59 8.31
CA HIS A 170 28.95 -27.75 8.26
C HIS A 170 28.23 -26.65 9.05
N TYR A 171 28.73 -26.30 10.24
CA TYR A 171 28.18 -25.17 11.01
C TYR A 171 28.29 -23.83 10.26
N ASN A 172 29.45 -23.57 9.65
CA ASN A 172 29.69 -22.35 8.89
C ASN A 172 28.80 -22.26 7.64
N ARG A 173 28.44 -23.39 7.02
CA ARG A 173 27.46 -23.42 5.93
C ARG A 173 26.06 -23.07 6.41
N ALA A 174 25.61 -23.62 7.55
CA ALA A 174 24.34 -23.23 8.16
C ALA A 174 24.30 -21.72 8.50
N LEU A 175 25.37 -21.19 9.10
CA LEU A 175 25.53 -19.75 9.36
C LEU A 175 25.47 -18.91 8.07
N ALA A 176 26.12 -19.36 6.99
CA ALA A 176 26.11 -18.66 5.72
C ALA A 176 24.70 -18.60 5.09
N ILE A 177 23.94 -19.70 5.17
CA ILE A 177 22.55 -19.74 4.71
C ILE A 177 21.70 -18.77 5.52
N PHE A 178 21.80 -18.78 6.85
CA PHE A 178 21.08 -17.86 7.73
C PHE A 178 21.43 -16.39 7.46
N THR A 179 22.71 -16.10 7.26
CA THR A 179 23.21 -14.75 6.95
C THR A 179 22.68 -14.25 5.60
N ASN A 180 22.59 -15.12 4.58
CA ASN A 180 21.98 -14.80 3.30
C ASN A 180 20.48 -14.49 3.46
N LEU A 181 19.77 -15.28 4.27
CA LEU A 181 18.36 -15.02 4.57
C LEU A 181 18.18 -13.66 5.27
N CYS A 182 19.05 -13.32 6.22
CA CYS A 182 19.06 -12.02 6.93
C CYS A 182 19.45 -10.82 6.05
N SER A 183 20.12 -11.04 4.91
CA SER A 183 20.46 -9.97 3.96
C SER A 183 19.38 -9.75 2.90
N ARG A 184 18.58 -10.79 2.61
CA ARG A 184 17.49 -10.73 1.63
C ARG A 184 16.20 -10.11 2.16
N TYR A 185 15.91 -10.28 3.44
CA TYR A 185 14.66 -9.82 4.06
C TYR A 185 14.94 -8.83 5.19
N GLU A 186 14.19 -7.73 5.25
CA GLU A 186 14.42 -6.69 6.25
C GLU A 186 14.04 -7.14 7.66
N ASN A 187 12.99 -7.96 7.75
CA ASN A 187 12.43 -8.46 9.00
C ASN A 187 11.77 -9.84 8.83
N LEU A 188 11.42 -10.49 9.94
CA LEU A 188 10.84 -11.84 9.95
C LEU A 188 9.48 -11.90 9.24
N ASN A 189 8.62 -10.90 9.44
CA ASN A 189 7.30 -10.85 8.79
C ASN A 189 7.45 -10.80 7.27
N GLU A 190 8.43 -10.07 6.75
CA GLU A 190 8.71 -10.03 5.32
C GLU A 190 9.19 -11.38 4.79
N ALA A 191 10.10 -12.06 5.52
CA ALA A 191 10.56 -13.40 5.16
C ALA A 191 9.40 -14.41 5.12
N LEU A 192 8.51 -14.35 6.13
CA LEU A 192 7.30 -15.17 6.21
C LEU A 192 6.37 -14.90 5.02
N LEU A 193 6.02 -13.63 4.77
CA LEU A 193 5.12 -13.24 3.68
C LEU A 193 5.70 -13.53 2.29
N GLN A 194 7.01 -13.47 2.11
CA GLN A 194 7.70 -13.77 0.85
C GLN A 194 8.23 -15.22 0.78
N THR A 195 7.72 -16.11 1.63
CA THR A 195 8.14 -17.51 1.61
C THR A 195 7.73 -18.18 0.29
N THR A 196 8.71 -18.84 -0.33
CA THR A 196 8.61 -19.59 -1.59
C THR A 196 9.14 -21.01 -1.36
N PRO A 197 8.85 -21.96 -2.26
CA PRO A 197 9.44 -23.30 -2.18
C PRO A 197 10.97 -23.29 -2.10
N ALA A 198 11.63 -22.36 -2.80
CA ALA A 198 13.08 -22.18 -2.74
C ALA A 198 13.56 -21.73 -1.35
N LEU A 199 12.84 -20.83 -0.68
CA LEU A 199 13.16 -20.44 0.69
C LEU A 199 13.01 -21.61 1.65
N LEU A 200 11.92 -22.37 1.55
CA LEU A 200 11.71 -23.57 2.37
C LEU A 200 12.83 -24.59 2.16
N GLN A 201 13.32 -24.77 0.94
CA GLN A 201 14.47 -25.63 0.65
C GLN A 201 15.77 -25.11 1.31
N SER A 202 16.01 -23.79 1.30
CA SER A 202 17.15 -23.22 2.03
C SER A 202 17.05 -23.46 3.54
N LEU A 203 15.85 -23.44 4.12
CA LEU A 203 15.65 -23.78 5.54
C LEU A 203 15.94 -25.26 5.81
N ASP A 204 15.56 -26.18 4.91
CA ASP A 204 15.88 -27.62 5.02
C ASP A 204 17.39 -27.86 4.93
N GLU A 205 18.06 -27.16 4.01
CA GLU A 205 19.52 -27.24 3.88
C GLU A 205 20.21 -26.73 5.14
N MET A 206 19.76 -25.61 5.70
CA MET A 206 20.32 -25.05 6.93
C MET A 206 20.17 -26.00 8.13
N ASP A 207 18.99 -26.60 8.30
CA ASP A 207 18.73 -27.59 9.35
C ASP A 207 19.60 -28.84 9.18
N LYS A 208 19.70 -29.35 7.94
CA LYS A 208 20.55 -30.49 7.61
C LYS A 208 22.02 -30.23 7.92
N GLU A 209 22.55 -29.08 7.50
CA GLU A 209 23.94 -28.70 7.72
C GLU A 209 24.23 -28.55 9.23
N PHE A 210 23.32 -27.96 9.99
CA PHE A 210 23.45 -27.86 11.44
C PHE A 210 23.42 -29.23 12.15
N ASN A 211 22.46 -30.10 11.80
CA ASN A 211 22.36 -31.46 12.36
C ASN A 211 23.59 -32.32 12.03
N GLN A 212 24.16 -32.15 10.83
CA GLN A 212 25.40 -32.81 10.46
C GLN A 212 26.59 -32.31 11.29
N SER A 213 26.65 -31.00 11.57
CA SER A 213 27.68 -30.40 12.43
C SER A 213 27.65 -30.99 13.85
N THR A 214 26.47 -31.06 14.49
CA THR A 214 26.32 -31.59 15.86
C THR A 214 26.61 -33.08 15.93
N THR A 215 26.21 -33.84 14.90
CA THR A 215 26.53 -35.28 14.78
C THR A 215 28.04 -35.50 14.67
N LEU A 216 28.73 -34.76 13.80
CA LEU A 216 30.18 -34.84 13.65
C LEU A 216 30.92 -34.37 14.90
N PHE A 217 30.39 -33.37 15.61
CA PHE A 217 30.98 -32.94 16.87
C PHE A 217 30.90 -34.03 17.94
N THR A 218 29.78 -34.76 18.00
CA THR A 218 29.61 -35.91 18.89
C THR A 218 30.61 -37.04 18.53
N ALA A 219 30.79 -37.31 17.23
CA ALA A 219 31.80 -38.27 16.76
C ALA A 219 33.24 -37.82 17.13
N TYR A 220 33.53 -36.53 17.00
CA TYR A 220 34.79 -35.94 17.46
C TYR A 220 35.02 -36.16 18.96
N GLN A 221 34.00 -35.91 19.80
CA GLN A 221 34.09 -36.14 21.25
C GLN A 221 34.37 -37.62 21.59
N GLN A 222 33.80 -38.55 20.84
CA GLN A 222 34.08 -39.99 20.99
C GLN A 222 35.52 -40.34 20.58
N LEU A 223 36.00 -39.76 19.47
CA LEU A 223 37.36 -40.00 18.97
C LEU A 223 38.42 -39.46 19.92
N ILE A 224 38.25 -38.26 20.47
CA ILE A 224 39.23 -37.67 21.39
C ILE A 224 39.23 -38.36 22.76
N ALA A 225 38.11 -38.96 23.18
CA ALA A 225 38.06 -39.82 24.36
C ALA A 225 38.78 -41.16 24.14
N LYS A 226 38.64 -41.74 22.93
CA LYS A 226 39.32 -42.99 22.54
C LYS A 226 40.81 -42.81 22.30
N PHE A 227 41.19 -41.68 21.71
CA PHE A 227 42.57 -41.31 21.39
C PHE A 227 42.89 -39.97 22.07
N PRO A 228 43.22 -39.99 23.38
CA PRO A 228 43.48 -38.76 24.12
C PRO A 228 44.70 -38.04 23.55
N ILE A 229 44.43 -36.97 22.80
CA ILE A 229 45.44 -36.07 22.24
C ILE A 229 45.31 -34.69 22.89
N GLY A 230 46.31 -34.28 23.65
CA GLY A 230 46.26 -33.04 24.43
C GLY A 230 45.22 -33.06 25.56
N ASN A 231 44.83 -31.86 26.03
CA ASN A 231 43.93 -31.67 27.18
C ASN A 231 42.57 -31.04 26.76
N TYR A 232 42.02 -31.51 25.64
CA TYR A 232 40.77 -31.00 25.08
C TYR A 232 39.55 -31.66 25.71
N LYS A 233 38.61 -30.84 26.16
CA LYS A 233 37.32 -31.26 26.72
C LYS A 233 36.21 -30.34 26.23
N GLN A 234 36.14 -30.11 24.91
CA GLN A 234 35.15 -29.19 24.37
C GLN A 234 33.73 -29.67 24.59
N GLN A 235 32.90 -28.73 25.03
CA GLN A 235 31.45 -28.86 25.16
C GLN A 235 30.80 -27.62 24.53
N TYR A 236 29.64 -27.81 23.91
CA TYR A 236 28.85 -26.71 23.40
C TYR A 236 27.54 -26.56 24.17
N THR A 237 27.03 -25.34 24.20
CA THR A 237 25.64 -25.05 24.59
C THR A 237 24.88 -24.50 23.39
N LEU A 238 23.60 -24.82 23.30
CA LEU A 238 22.71 -24.29 22.27
C LEU A 238 22.11 -22.96 22.72
N ARG A 239 22.19 -21.95 21.86
CA ARG A 239 21.57 -20.64 22.09
C ARG A 239 20.41 -20.42 21.12
N PRO A 240 19.22 -20.03 21.61
CA PRO A 240 18.09 -19.75 20.74
C PRO A 240 18.32 -18.50 19.90
N ILE A 241 17.71 -18.47 18.72
CA ILE A 241 17.57 -17.26 17.90
C ILE A 241 16.20 -16.67 18.22
N GLU A 242 16.17 -15.54 18.91
CA GLU A 242 14.92 -14.87 19.31
C GLU A 242 14.61 -13.68 18.41
N THR A 243 15.66 -12.90 18.09
CA THR A 243 15.51 -11.70 17.27
C THR A 243 16.18 -11.87 15.91
N PHE A 244 15.35 -11.90 14.87
CA PHE A 244 15.80 -11.99 13.48
C PHE A 244 16.76 -10.83 13.14
N ARG A 245 17.90 -11.15 12.51
CA ARG A 245 19.03 -10.24 12.18
C ARG A 245 19.89 -9.74 13.33
N LEU A 246 19.58 -10.04 14.59
CA LEU A 246 20.47 -9.74 15.72
C LEU A 246 21.16 -11.01 16.25
N ASP A 247 20.39 -12.10 16.34
CA ASP A 247 20.89 -13.41 16.73
C ASP A 247 21.30 -14.24 15.51
N GLY A 248 22.10 -15.29 15.71
CA GLY A 248 22.42 -16.26 14.65
C GLY A 248 23.48 -15.81 13.64
N LEU A 249 24.15 -14.68 13.84
CA LEU A 249 25.11 -14.11 12.86
C LEU A 249 26.59 -14.28 13.23
N THR A 250 26.88 -14.75 14.44
CA THR A 250 28.27 -14.88 14.93
C THR A 250 28.80 -16.30 14.76
N ALA A 251 30.03 -16.41 14.27
CA ALA A 251 30.75 -17.68 14.23
C ALA A 251 31.12 -18.17 15.64
N SER A 252 31.32 -19.48 15.77
CA SER A 252 31.63 -20.14 17.03
C SER A 252 33.08 -20.65 17.04
N ASP A 253 33.74 -20.57 18.20
CA ASP A 253 35.10 -21.09 18.36
C ASP A 253 35.10 -22.55 18.86
N PHE A 254 35.22 -23.48 17.92
CA PHE A 254 35.26 -24.92 18.18
C PHE A 254 36.53 -25.39 18.93
N LEU A 255 37.52 -24.51 19.10
CA LEU A 255 38.75 -24.82 19.84
C LEU A 255 38.67 -24.40 21.31
N SER A 256 37.62 -23.68 21.71
CA SER A 256 37.35 -23.38 23.11
C SER A 256 36.74 -24.58 23.82
N ASN A 257 37.17 -24.85 25.06
CA ASN A 257 36.58 -25.93 25.88
C ASN A 257 35.09 -25.70 26.16
N GLN A 258 34.64 -24.45 26.15
CA GLN A 258 33.22 -24.10 26.22
C GLN A 258 32.93 -23.09 25.13
N PHE A 259 31.99 -23.41 24.26
CA PHE A 259 31.54 -22.53 23.20
C PHE A 259 30.03 -22.65 23.00
N THR A 260 29.47 -21.73 22.24
CA THR A 260 28.02 -21.67 22.00
C THR A 260 27.75 -21.85 20.52
N LEU A 261 26.76 -22.67 20.20
CA LEU A 261 26.22 -22.82 18.86
C LEU A 261 24.83 -22.21 18.81
N TRP A 262 24.50 -21.53 17.73
CA TRP A 262 23.13 -21.10 17.48
C TRP A 262 22.25 -22.29 17.11
N ASN A 263 21.07 -22.38 17.71
CA ASN A 263 20.14 -23.46 17.42
C ASN A 263 19.31 -23.16 16.16
N TYR A 264 19.87 -23.48 15.00
CA TYR A 264 19.20 -23.28 13.72
C TYR A 264 17.99 -24.21 13.55
N THR A 265 18.01 -25.43 14.09
CA THR A 265 16.89 -26.39 14.04
C THR A 265 15.64 -25.88 14.76
N ASP A 266 15.78 -25.38 15.98
CA ASP A 266 14.64 -24.81 16.70
C ASP A 266 14.10 -23.56 16.01
N TRP A 267 14.97 -22.78 15.36
CA TRP A 267 14.54 -21.60 14.62
C TRP A 267 13.80 -21.95 13.32
N THR A 268 14.31 -22.90 12.52
CA THR A 268 13.61 -23.35 11.29
C THR A 268 12.27 -23.99 11.61
N THR A 269 12.19 -24.76 12.71
CA THR A 269 10.95 -25.38 13.18
C THR A 269 9.90 -24.34 13.53
N ARG A 270 10.25 -23.33 14.34
CA ARG A 270 9.35 -22.22 14.69
C ARG A 270 8.96 -21.38 13.47
N PHE A 271 9.89 -21.14 12.55
CA PHE A 271 9.59 -20.44 11.29
C PHE A 271 8.52 -21.19 10.50
N ARG A 272 8.69 -22.51 10.33
CA ARG A 272 7.76 -23.37 9.60
C ARG A 272 6.40 -23.44 10.27
N GLU A 273 6.38 -23.56 11.60
CA GLU A 273 5.14 -23.56 12.37
C GLU A 273 4.33 -22.29 12.10
N VAL A 274 4.92 -21.10 12.27
CA VAL A 274 4.24 -19.83 11.99
C VAL A 274 3.81 -19.72 10.52
N TYR A 275 4.64 -20.17 9.58
CA TYR A 275 4.29 -20.16 8.16
C TYR A 275 3.06 -21.04 7.88
N GLN A 276 3.03 -22.27 8.40
CA GLN A 276 1.95 -23.23 8.15
C GLN A 276 0.66 -22.89 8.91
N THR A 277 0.76 -22.37 10.14
CA THR A 277 -0.43 -22.09 10.96
C THR A 277 -1.06 -20.75 10.61
N ASP A 278 -0.26 -19.74 10.23
CA ASP A 278 -0.74 -18.38 10.09
C ASP A 278 -0.67 -17.87 8.64
N ILE A 279 0.45 -18.07 7.94
CA ILE A 279 0.70 -17.43 6.64
C ILE A 279 0.02 -18.17 5.49
N GLU A 280 0.15 -19.48 5.43
CA GLU A 280 -0.45 -20.31 4.38
C GLU A 280 -2.00 -20.22 4.42
N PRO A 281 -2.68 -20.37 5.57
CA PRO A 281 -4.13 -20.15 5.64
C PRO A 281 -4.55 -18.72 5.29
N LEU A 282 -3.75 -17.72 5.67
CA LEU A 282 -4.01 -16.32 5.30
C LEU A 282 -3.93 -16.13 3.78
N ARG A 283 -2.98 -16.76 3.09
CA ARG A 283 -2.87 -16.72 1.61
C ARG A 283 -4.09 -17.37 0.95
N ASP A 284 -4.51 -18.53 1.44
CA ASP A 284 -5.70 -19.21 0.94
C ASP A 284 -6.96 -18.37 1.14
N GLU A 285 -7.10 -17.74 2.31
CA GLU A 285 -8.21 -16.85 2.62
C GLU A 285 -8.24 -15.62 1.70
N ILE A 286 -7.08 -15.03 1.37
CA ILE A 286 -6.99 -13.93 0.41
C ILE A 286 -7.54 -14.36 -0.96
N VAL A 287 -7.11 -15.51 -1.47
CA VAL A 287 -7.61 -16.04 -2.75
C VAL A 287 -9.12 -16.33 -2.68
N ALA A 288 -9.59 -16.93 -1.59
CA ALA A 288 -11.00 -17.22 -1.38
C ALA A 288 -11.86 -15.95 -1.33
N LEU A 289 -11.41 -14.90 -0.62
CA LEU A 289 -12.10 -13.62 -0.55
C LEU A 289 -12.17 -12.94 -1.92
N HIS A 290 -11.09 -12.97 -2.71
CA HIS A 290 -11.12 -12.40 -4.05
C HIS A 290 -12.15 -13.10 -4.95
N ARG A 291 -12.14 -14.44 -4.96
CA ARG A 291 -13.11 -15.24 -5.72
C ARG A 291 -14.55 -15.05 -5.23
N MET A 292 -14.74 -14.82 -3.93
CA MET A 292 -16.03 -14.45 -3.36
C MET A 292 -16.52 -13.11 -3.92
N PHE A 293 -15.68 -12.08 -3.98
CA PHE A 293 -16.07 -10.80 -4.60
C PHE A 293 -16.41 -10.96 -6.08
N ASP A 294 -15.67 -11.77 -6.83
CA ASP A 294 -16.00 -12.11 -8.22
C ASP A 294 -17.36 -12.77 -8.36
N ALA A 295 -17.67 -13.74 -7.49
CA ALA A 295 -18.95 -14.42 -7.48
C ALA A 295 -20.09 -13.43 -7.14
N ASN A 296 -19.89 -12.57 -6.14
CA ASN A 296 -20.84 -11.53 -5.76
C ASN A 296 -21.11 -10.55 -6.92
N ARG A 297 -20.06 -10.13 -7.64
CA ARG A 297 -20.21 -9.28 -8.84
C ARG A 297 -21.03 -9.96 -9.93
N ARG A 298 -20.75 -11.24 -10.21
CA ARG A 298 -21.52 -12.03 -11.19
C ARG A 298 -22.98 -12.23 -10.77
N GLN A 299 -23.26 -12.29 -9.47
CA GLN A 299 -24.62 -12.36 -8.94
C GLN A 299 -25.38 -11.04 -9.09
N ILE A 300 -24.71 -9.90 -8.90
CA ILE A 300 -25.31 -8.56 -8.99
C ILE A 300 -25.56 -8.16 -10.46
N ALA A 301 -24.60 -8.42 -11.35
CA ALA A 301 -24.59 -7.92 -12.72
C ALA A 301 -25.89 -8.14 -13.52
N PRO A 302 -26.48 -9.36 -13.58
CA PRO A 302 -27.65 -9.63 -14.42
C PRO A 302 -28.97 -9.10 -13.83
N ARG A 303 -28.97 -8.60 -12.59
CA ARG A 303 -30.21 -8.16 -11.93
C ARG A 303 -30.52 -6.71 -12.27
N ASP A 304 -31.78 -6.43 -12.56
CA ASP A 304 -32.27 -5.04 -12.73
C ASP A 304 -32.48 -4.35 -11.39
N THR A 305 -32.96 -5.11 -10.39
CA THR A 305 -33.14 -4.63 -9.01
C THR A 305 -32.70 -5.68 -8.00
N ILE A 306 -32.29 -5.22 -6.82
CA ILE A 306 -31.90 -6.04 -5.67
C ILE A 306 -32.61 -5.50 -4.44
N ASP A 307 -33.15 -6.39 -3.62
CA ASP A 307 -33.80 -6.02 -2.36
C ASP A 307 -32.78 -5.42 -1.36
N GLU A 308 -33.20 -4.39 -0.63
CA GLU A 308 -32.40 -3.70 0.38
C GLU A 308 -32.00 -4.62 1.54
N SER A 309 -32.73 -5.72 1.76
CA SER A 309 -32.38 -6.76 2.76
C SER A 309 -31.23 -7.66 2.33
N THR A 310 -30.84 -7.66 1.05
CA THR A 310 -29.78 -8.51 0.53
C THR A 310 -28.46 -8.18 1.26
N ARG A 311 -27.83 -9.20 1.83
CA ARG A 311 -26.50 -9.12 2.43
C ARG A 311 -25.60 -10.12 1.71
N LEU A 312 -24.51 -9.62 1.16
CA LEU A 312 -23.47 -10.43 0.54
C LEU A 312 -22.28 -10.51 1.49
N SER A 313 -21.58 -11.64 1.44
CA SER A 313 -20.36 -11.85 2.21
C SER A 313 -19.31 -10.78 1.86
N ARG A 314 -18.47 -10.45 2.85
CA ARG A 314 -17.50 -9.35 2.77
C ARG A 314 -16.25 -9.69 3.56
N ALA A 315 -15.14 -9.02 3.28
CA ALA A 315 -13.95 -9.11 4.12
C ALA A 315 -14.25 -8.44 5.48
N ASP A 316 -14.00 -9.16 6.57
CA ASP A 316 -14.34 -8.74 7.93
C ASP A 316 -13.12 -8.16 8.69
N ASP A 317 -13.41 -7.58 9.86
CA ASP A 317 -12.37 -6.96 10.69
C ASP A 317 -11.37 -7.99 11.25
N LEU A 318 -11.80 -9.24 11.43
CA LEU A 318 -10.95 -10.33 11.90
C LEU A 318 -9.88 -10.69 10.85
N PHE A 319 -10.26 -10.77 9.58
CA PHE A 319 -9.34 -10.91 8.46
C PHE A 319 -8.35 -9.74 8.42
N PHE A 320 -8.83 -8.49 8.48
CA PHE A 320 -7.95 -7.31 8.45
C PHE A 320 -6.99 -7.25 9.65
N PHE A 321 -7.43 -7.71 10.83
CA PHE A 321 -6.60 -7.82 12.01
C PHE A 321 -5.49 -8.86 11.84
N ARG A 322 -5.83 -10.08 11.37
CA ARG A 322 -4.85 -11.15 11.11
C ARG A 322 -3.84 -10.74 10.04
N LEU A 323 -4.28 -10.13 8.95
CA LEU A 323 -3.39 -9.55 7.93
C LEU A 323 -2.48 -8.47 8.53
N GLY A 324 -3.03 -7.62 9.40
CA GLY A 324 -2.32 -6.53 10.05
C GLY A 324 -1.22 -6.97 11.03
N LYS A 325 -1.30 -8.18 11.58
CA LYS A 325 -0.24 -8.79 12.40
C LYS A 325 1.09 -8.89 11.62
N TYR A 326 1.01 -9.14 10.32
CA TYR A 326 2.16 -9.36 9.45
C TYR A 326 2.45 -8.18 8.53
N ASP A 327 1.41 -7.52 8.01
CA ASP A 327 1.55 -6.36 7.11
C ASP A 327 0.48 -5.28 7.40
N GLN A 328 0.88 -4.25 8.14
CA GLN A 328 0.00 -3.12 8.48
C GLN A 328 -0.34 -2.24 7.26
N ASN A 329 0.55 -2.19 6.26
CA ASN A 329 0.41 -1.35 5.05
C ASN A 329 0.19 -2.22 3.80
N SER A 330 -0.54 -3.33 3.97
CA SER A 330 -0.76 -4.32 2.92
C SER A 330 -1.55 -3.75 1.74
N LEU A 331 -1.07 -4.04 0.53
CA LEU A 331 -1.83 -3.75 -0.70
C LEU A 331 -3.13 -4.58 -0.77
N VAL A 332 -3.11 -5.80 -0.23
CA VAL A 332 -4.29 -6.69 -0.16
C VAL A 332 -5.38 -6.08 0.74
N ARG A 333 -4.98 -5.40 1.82
CA ARG A 333 -5.91 -4.69 2.70
C ARG A 333 -6.64 -3.59 1.93
N GLU A 334 -5.91 -2.78 1.18
CA GLU A 334 -6.51 -1.68 0.39
C GLU A 334 -7.38 -2.23 -0.75
N LEU A 335 -6.97 -3.33 -1.38
CA LEU A 335 -7.79 -4.02 -2.38
C LEU A 335 -9.14 -4.45 -1.80
N PHE A 336 -9.17 -5.16 -0.67
CA PHE A 336 -10.44 -5.63 -0.12
C PHE A 336 -11.27 -4.54 0.56
N ARG A 337 -10.66 -3.44 1.02
CA ARG A 337 -11.41 -2.23 1.40
C ARG A 337 -12.12 -1.61 0.20
N TYR A 338 -11.45 -1.55 -0.94
CA TYR A 338 -12.04 -1.13 -2.19
C TYR A 338 -13.17 -2.07 -2.63
N GLU A 339 -12.95 -3.38 -2.66
CA GLU A 339 -13.96 -4.38 -3.06
C GLU A 339 -15.21 -4.34 -2.15
N ASN A 340 -15.02 -4.20 -0.84
CA ASN A 340 -16.13 -3.99 0.10
C ASN A 340 -16.95 -2.75 -0.28
N ALA A 341 -16.30 -1.61 -0.53
CA ALA A 341 -16.97 -0.36 -0.90
C ALA A 341 -17.63 -0.43 -2.29
N LEU A 342 -17.00 -1.12 -3.25
CA LEU A 342 -17.55 -1.39 -4.58
C LEU A 342 -18.82 -2.22 -4.48
N GLN A 343 -18.80 -3.32 -3.72
CA GLN A 343 -19.96 -4.17 -3.53
C GLN A 343 -21.15 -3.40 -2.91
N GLU A 344 -20.90 -2.59 -1.89
CA GLU A 344 -21.92 -1.69 -1.30
C GLU A 344 -22.51 -0.73 -2.34
N MET A 345 -21.65 -0.12 -3.16
CA MET A 345 -22.07 0.79 -4.22
C MET A 345 -22.91 0.09 -5.28
N LEU A 346 -22.50 -1.10 -5.74
CA LEU A 346 -23.21 -1.88 -6.74
C LEU A 346 -24.58 -2.34 -6.24
N LEU A 347 -24.69 -2.77 -4.99
CA LEU A 347 -25.97 -3.11 -4.36
C LEU A 347 -26.89 -1.88 -4.32
N LEU A 348 -26.37 -0.72 -3.91
CA LEU A 348 -27.15 0.51 -3.88
C LEU A 348 -27.59 0.94 -5.29
N ALA A 349 -26.72 0.84 -6.29
CA ALA A 349 -27.04 1.18 -7.69
C ALA A 349 -28.17 0.32 -8.28
N LYS A 350 -28.40 -0.88 -7.72
CA LYS A 350 -29.49 -1.80 -8.09
C LYS A 350 -30.72 -1.64 -7.20
N SER A 351 -30.83 -0.56 -6.41
CA SER A 351 -32.04 -0.28 -5.63
C SER A 351 -33.27 -0.15 -6.54
N PRO A 352 -34.47 -0.63 -6.12
CA PRO A 352 -35.72 -0.38 -6.84
C PRO A 352 -36.01 1.11 -7.07
N LEU A 353 -35.50 1.99 -6.19
CA LEU A 353 -35.63 3.44 -6.35
C LEU A 353 -34.93 3.99 -7.61
N ASN A 354 -34.02 3.23 -8.22
CA ASN A 354 -33.37 3.62 -9.48
C ASN A 354 -34.26 3.38 -10.71
N GLN A 355 -35.35 2.61 -10.59
CA GLN A 355 -36.22 2.25 -11.73
C GLN A 355 -37.15 3.40 -12.16
N ILE A 356 -37.40 3.54 -13.46
CA ILE A 356 -38.21 4.65 -14.02
C ILE A 356 -39.71 4.52 -13.66
N THR A 357 -40.20 3.29 -13.49
CA THR A 357 -41.64 2.95 -13.47
C THR A 357 -42.40 3.27 -12.17
N ASP A 358 -41.72 3.75 -11.13
CA ASP A 358 -42.36 4.14 -9.86
C ASP A 358 -42.83 5.61 -9.93
N SER A 359 -43.96 5.82 -10.60
CA SER A 359 -44.46 7.13 -11.08
C SER A 359 -45.31 7.95 -10.09
N THR A 360 -45.17 7.73 -8.78
CA THR A 360 -45.93 8.55 -7.81
C THR A 360 -45.12 9.78 -7.36
N LEU A 361 -45.76 10.95 -7.26
CA LEU A 361 -45.16 12.20 -6.74
C LEU A 361 -44.50 12.02 -5.35
N ALA A 362 -44.98 11.05 -4.55
CA ALA A 362 -44.40 10.67 -3.26
C ALA A 362 -42.96 10.09 -3.37
N VAL A 363 -42.53 9.73 -4.57
CA VAL A 363 -41.26 9.05 -4.84
C VAL A 363 -40.17 10.03 -5.32
N TYR A 364 -40.50 11.24 -5.80
CA TYR A 364 -39.50 12.23 -6.25
C TYR A 364 -38.46 12.54 -5.16
N ASN A 365 -38.89 12.94 -3.97
CA ASN A 365 -37.99 13.23 -2.85
C ASN A 365 -37.17 12.00 -2.43
N ARG A 366 -37.77 10.79 -2.53
CA ARG A 366 -37.08 9.53 -2.22
C ARG A 366 -36.00 9.22 -3.25
N LYS A 367 -36.28 9.43 -4.55
CA LYS A 367 -35.33 9.28 -5.66
C LYS A 367 -34.18 10.27 -5.56
N MET A 368 -34.44 11.53 -5.26
CA MET A 368 -33.38 12.53 -5.04
C MET A 368 -32.47 12.16 -3.86
N ARG A 369 -33.04 11.75 -2.73
CA ARG A 369 -32.27 11.26 -1.56
C ARG A 369 -31.51 9.98 -1.87
N TYR A 370 -32.07 9.09 -2.68
CA TYR A 370 -31.40 7.90 -3.18
C TYR A 370 -30.17 8.27 -4.03
N THR A 371 -30.32 9.16 -5.01
CA THR A 371 -29.21 9.61 -5.86
C THR A 371 -28.11 10.27 -5.05
N TYR A 372 -28.47 11.06 -4.03
CA TYR A 372 -27.50 11.61 -3.07
C TYR A 372 -26.74 10.49 -2.33
N ARG A 373 -27.43 9.49 -1.77
CA ARG A 373 -26.78 8.34 -1.09
C ARG A 373 -25.82 7.61 -2.04
N LEU A 374 -26.25 7.40 -3.29
CA LEU A 374 -25.42 6.77 -4.31
C LEU A 374 -24.20 7.62 -4.66
N ALA A 375 -24.34 8.94 -4.76
CA ALA A 375 -23.23 9.86 -5.00
C ALA A 375 -22.20 9.79 -3.86
N MET A 376 -22.65 9.83 -2.60
CA MET A 376 -21.75 9.72 -1.44
C MET A 376 -21.02 8.39 -1.39
N GLN A 377 -21.73 7.28 -1.63
CA GLN A 377 -21.10 5.97 -1.69
C GLN A 377 -20.12 5.87 -2.87
N THR A 378 -20.45 6.43 -4.04
CA THR A 378 -19.54 6.49 -5.20
C THR A 378 -18.27 7.28 -4.86
N GLY A 379 -18.41 8.42 -4.18
CA GLY A 379 -17.27 9.22 -3.71
C GLY A 379 -16.37 8.44 -2.76
N LYS A 380 -16.96 7.78 -1.77
CA LYS A 380 -16.25 6.89 -0.83
C LYS A 380 -15.51 5.76 -1.56
N THR A 381 -16.16 5.10 -2.51
CA THR A 381 -15.57 4.00 -3.30
C THR A 381 -14.42 4.51 -4.19
N ARG A 382 -14.57 5.67 -4.83
CA ARG A 382 -13.48 6.32 -5.58
C ARG A 382 -12.29 6.66 -4.70
N GLN A 383 -12.53 7.16 -3.48
CA GLN A 383 -11.45 7.40 -2.52
C GLN A 383 -10.70 6.11 -2.20
N ARG A 384 -11.39 5.00 -1.93
CA ARG A 384 -10.75 3.70 -1.70
C ARG A 384 -9.97 3.19 -2.90
N LEU A 385 -10.45 3.44 -4.12
CA LEU A 385 -9.72 3.09 -5.34
C LEU A 385 -8.43 3.93 -5.49
N ASN A 386 -8.51 5.22 -5.17
CA ASN A 386 -7.33 6.10 -5.15
C ASN A 386 -6.33 5.67 -4.07
N ASP A 387 -6.80 5.32 -2.87
CA ASP A 387 -5.97 4.76 -1.80
C ASP A 387 -5.26 3.49 -2.31
N LEU A 388 -5.97 2.57 -2.96
CA LEU A 388 -5.39 1.38 -3.58
C LEU A 388 -4.31 1.76 -4.61
N GLN A 389 -4.64 2.64 -5.56
CA GLN A 389 -3.75 3.05 -6.65
C GLN A 389 -2.45 3.70 -6.15
N GLN A 390 -2.53 4.57 -5.13
CA GLN A 390 -1.38 5.24 -4.55
C GLN A 390 -0.44 4.29 -3.80
N ASN A 391 -0.95 3.14 -3.36
CA ASN A 391 -0.21 2.15 -2.59
C ASN A 391 0.36 1.01 -3.45
N ILE A 392 0.21 1.04 -4.78
CA ILE A 392 0.81 0.04 -5.69
C ILE A 392 2.33 0.27 -5.78
N THR A 393 3.12 -0.56 -5.11
CA THR A 393 4.59 -0.59 -5.24
C THR A 393 5.11 -2.01 -5.45
N PRO A 394 6.28 -2.18 -6.11
CA PRO A 394 6.89 -3.51 -6.33
C PRO A 394 7.09 -4.30 -5.03
N GLU A 395 7.49 -3.64 -3.95
CA GLU A 395 7.76 -4.25 -2.64
C GLU A 395 6.47 -4.81 -2.03
N ARG A 396 5.37 -4.06 -2.10
CA ARG A 396 4.09 -4.49 -1.54
C ARG A 396 3.46 -5.62 -2.33
N ILE A 397 3.65 -5.62 -3.65
CA ILE A 397 3.23 -6.73 -4.52
C ILE A 397 4.02 -8.00 -4.17
N ARG A 398 5.34 -7.87 -3.97
CA ARG A 398 6.22 -9.01 -3.69
C ARG A 398 5.80 -9.80 -2.43
N ARG A 399 5.23 -9.14 -1.42
CA ARG A 399 4.72 -9.78 -0.18
C ARG A 399 3.58 -10.76 -0.42
N PHE A 400 2.82 -10.61 -1.51
CA PHE A 400 1.74 -11.51 -1.90
C PHE A 400 1.87 -11.84 -3.39
N ASN A 401 3.10 -12.11 -3.83
CA ASN A 401 3.45 -12.23 -5.25
C ASN A 401 2.60 -13.28 -5.98
N ASP A 402 2.38 -14.44 -5.34
CA ASP A 402 1.63 -15.53 -5.96
C ASP A 402 0.18 -15.11 -6.23
N PHE A 403 -0.49 -14.50 -5.25
CA PHE A 403 -1.85 -13.97 -5.40
C PHE A 403 -1.95 -12.91 -6.50
N PHE A 404 -1.09 -11.89 -6.46
CA PHE A 404 -1.17 -10.81 -7.46
C PHE A 404 -0.85 -11.30 -8.87
N ASN A 405 0.10 -12.22 -9.03
CA ASN A 405 0.41 -12.79 -10.34
C ASN A 405 -0.70 -13.72 -10.86
N SER A 406 -1.31 -14.53 -9.99
CA SER A 406 -2.33 -15.50 -10.41
C SER A 406 -3.70 -14.86 -10.63
N GLU A 407 -4.14 -13.96 -9.76
CA GLU A 407 -5.50 -13.41 -9.80
C GLU A 407 -5.56 -12.02 -10.49
N LEU A 408 -4.45 -11.26 -10.51
CA LEU A 408 -4.43 -9.88 -11.02
C LEU A 408 -3.30 -9.58 -12.03
N ASN A 409 -2.65 -10.58 -12.61
CA ASN A 409 -1.58 -10.43 -13.62
C ASN A 409 -0.41 -9.51 -13.18
N GLY A 410 -0.08 -9.53 -11.89
CA GLY A 410 1.05 -8.78 -11.31
C GLY A 410 0.82 -7.27 -11.29
N GLU A 411 1.91 -6.50 -11.21
CA GLU A 411 1.85 -5.03 -11.04
C GLU A 411 1.10 -4.31 -12.16
N ALA A 412 1.38 -4.69 -13.42
CA ALA A 412 0.73 -4.08 -14.57
C ALA A 412 -0.77 -4.35 -14.56
N GLY A 413 -1.18 -5.57 -14.20
CA GLY A 413 -2.60 -5.92 -14.13
C GLY A 413 -3.33 -5.24 -12.97
N VAL A 414 -2.71 -5.03 -11.80
CA VAL A 414 -3.34 -4.24 -10.72
C VAL A 414 -3.53 -2.77 -11.13
N LYS A 415 -2.55 -2.18 -11.83
CA LYS A 415 -2.69 -0.80 -12.34
C LYS A 415 -3.80 -0.70 -13.38
N GLN A 416 -3.84 -1.65 -14.32
CA GLN A 416 -4.88 -1.73 -15.33
C GLN A 416 -6.27 -1.93 -14.71
N TYR A 417 -6.37 -2.80 -13.70
CA TYR A 417 -7.57 -3.00 -12.90
C TYR A 417 -8.07 -1.66 -12.32
N CYS A 418 -7.20 -0.87 -11.70
CA CYS A 418 -7.60 0.43 -11.13
C CYS A 418 -8.13 1.42 -12.20
N ILE A 419 -7.54 1.42 -13.40
CA ILE A 419 -8.00 2.25 -14.53
C ILE A 419 -9.40 1.83 -14.97
N GLU A 420 -9.61 0.53 -15.18
CA GLU A 420 -10.91 -0.03 -15.58
C GLU A 420 -11.99 0.23 -14.54
N GLN A 421 -11.64 0.04 -13.26
CA GLN A 421 -12.54 0.31 -12.14
C GLN A 421 -12.93 1.80 -12.06
N THR A 422 -12.01 2.73 -12.34
CA THR A 422 -12.32 4.17 -12.37
C THR A 422 -13.38 4.50 -13.43
N ALA A 423 -13.25 3.92 -14.62
CA ALA A 423 -14.23 4.06 -15.68
C ALA A 423 -15.58 3.44 -15.30
N GLN A 424 -15.56 2.22 -14.73
CA GLN A 424 -16.76 1.49 -14.34
C GLN A 424 -17.57 2.20 -13.25
N LEU A 425 -16.91 2.77 -12.23
CA LEU A 425 -17.57 3.55 -11.18
C LEU A 425 -18.33 4.76 -11.77
N SER A 426 -17.68 5.46 -12.68
CA SER A 426 -18.25 6.64 -13.34
C SER A 426 -19.43 6.25 -14.22
N GLN A 427 -19.29 5.20 -15.03
CA GLN A 427 -20.36 4.66 -15.87
C GLN A 427 -21.58 4.23 -15.04
N THR A 428 -21.37 3.55 -13.91
CA THR A 428 -22.45 3.05 -13.06
C THR A 428 -23.26 4.22 -12.47
N PHE A 429 -22.58 5.27 -12.01
CA PHE A 429 -23.25 6.46 -11.49
C PHE A 429 -23.98 7.24 -12.59
N ASP A 430 -23.34 7.44 -13.75
CA ASP A 430 -23.94 8.16 -14.88
C ASP A 430 -25.19 7.43 -15.42
N GLN A 431 -25.21 6.09 -15.40
CA GLN A 431 -26.40 5.30 -15.74
C GLN A 431 -27.56 5.56 -14.76
N ALA A 432 -27.28 5.63 -13.45
CA ALA A 432 -28.30 5.97 -12.45
C ALA A 432 -28.83 7.40 -12.64
N LEU A 433 -27.96 8.36 -12.99
CA LEU A 433 -28.38 9.72 -13.33
C LEU A 433 -29.25 9.78 -14.59
N LEU A 434 -28.92 8.99 -15.61
CA LEU A 434 -29.74 8.88 -16.82
C LEU A 434 -31.14 8.33 -16.50
N GLN A 435 -31.24 7.34 -15.61
CA GLN A 435 -32.52 6.81 -15.14
C GLN A 435 -33.33 7.86 -14.36
N LEU A 436 -32.68 8.60 -13.45
CA LEU A 436 -33.30 9.72 -12.76
C LEU A 436 -33.81 10.76 -13.75
N ASN A 437 -32.99 11.17 -14.72
CA ASN A 437 -33.39 12.16 -15.71
C ASN A 437 -34.59 11.70 -16.55
N ARG A 438 -34.58 10.45 -17.03
CA ARG A 438 -35.73 9.89 -17.75
C ARG A 438 -37.00 9.90 -16.91
N TYR A 439 -36.89 9.60 -15.60
CA TYR A 439 -38.01 9.73 -14.68
C TYR A 439 -38.52 11.19 -14.60
N LEU A 440 -37.63 12.18 -14.47
CA LEU A 440 -38.02 13.59 -14.43
C LEU A 440 -38.70 14.08 -15.71
N LEU A 441 -38.20 13.66 -16.87
CA LEU A 441 -38.81 13.98 -18.17
C LEU A 441 -40.17 13.28 -18.32
N SER A 442 -40.30 12.04 -17.83
CA SER A 442 -41.58 11.33 -17.84
C SER A 442 -42.63 12.01 -16.95
N GLU A 443 -42.22 12.52 -15.78
CA GLU A 443 -43.09 13.33 -14.90
C GLU A 443 -43.55 14.62 -15.58
N GLU A 444 -42.66 15.31 -16.30
CA GLU A 444 -43.00 16.53 -17.04
C GLU A 444 -43.96 16.26 -18.20
N THR A 445 -43.76 15.17 -18.94
CA THR A 445 -44.60 14.80 -20.11
C THR A 445 -45.94 14.17 -19.74
N THR A 446 -46.00 13.38 -18.66
CA THR A 446 -47.25 12.77 -18.16
C THR A 446 -48.20 13.83 -17.60
N ARG A 447 -47.68 14.99 -17.19
CA ARG A 447 -48.47 16.20 -16.91
C ARG A 447 -48.93 16.87 -18.21
N SER A 448 -49.76 16.17 -18.99
CA SER A 448 -50.60 16.83 -19.99
C SER A 448 -51.64 17.67 -19.25
N LEU A 449 -51.25 18.90 -18.92
CA LEU A 449 -52.08 19.82 -18.18
C LEU A 449 -53.13 20.41 -19.14
N THR A 450 -54.37 19.96 -19.00
CA THR A 450 -55.49 20.51 -19.76
C THR A 450 -55.65 22.00 -19.43
N PRO A 451 -55.77 22.91 -20.41
CA PRO A 451 -55.88 24.33 -20.12
C PRO A 451 -56.97 24.64 -19.09
N ALA A 452 -56.66 25.53 -18.13
CA ALA A 452 -57.61 25.88 -17.09
C ALA A 452 -58.74 26.72 -17.69
N THR A 453 -59.99 26.48 -17.29
CA THR A 453 -61.16 27.17 -17.86
C THR A 453 -61.92 27.96 -16.80
N GLY A 454 -62.33 29.19 -17.11
CA GLY A 454 -63.13 30.02 -16.23
C GLY A 454 -64.10 30.91 -16.98
N SER A 455 -65.27 31.16 -16.41
CA SER A 455 -66.32 31.98 -17.03
C SER A 455 -65.90 33.44 -17.27
N LYS A 456 -64.97 33.97 -16.47
CA LYS A 456 -64.43 35.34 -16.60
C LYS A 456 -63.05 35.42 -17.23
N ALA A 457 -62.25 34.36 -17.14
CA ALA A 457 -60.85 34.32 -17.59
C ALA A 457 -60.67 33.68 -18.98
N GLY A 458 -61.73 33.05 -19.52
CA GLY A 458 -61.62 32.19 -20.70
C GLY A 458 -60.77 30.95 -20.39
N THR A 459 -59.98 30.53 -21.38
CA THR A 459 -59.03 29.41 -21.23
C THR A 459 -57.64 29.98 -20.91
N LEU A 460 -56.95 29.45 -19.90
CA LEU A 460 -55.56 29.77 -19.55
C LEU A 460 -54.67 28.56 -19.77
N ALA A 461 -53.53 28.73 -20.43
CA ALA A 461 -52.54 27.66 -20.55
C ALA A 461 -51.91 27.40 -19.17
N MET A 462 -51.87 26.14 -18.76
CA MET A 462 -51.22 25.73 -17.51
C MET A 462 -49.71 25.48 -17.68
N THR A 463 -49.17 25.73 -18.87
CA THR A 463 -47.75 25.60 -19.23
C THR A 463 -47.12 26.98 -19.44
N ILE A 464 -45.84 27.11 -19.07
CA ILE A 464 -45.05 28.33 -19.25
C ILE A 464 -44.89 28.62 -20.75
N GLY A 465 -45.07 29.88 -21.15
CA GLY A 465 -45.03 30.31 -22.56
C GLY A 465 -46.26 29.86 -23.37
N GLY A 466 -47.19 29.14 -22.74
CA GLY A 466 -48.44 28.76 -23.36
C GLY A 466 -49.34 29.98 -23.54
N THR A 467 -49.87 30.14 -24.75
CA THR A 467 -50.93 31.09 -25.05
C THR A 467 -52.27 30.37 -25.08
N ASN A 468 -53.34 31.08 -24.76
CA ASN A 468 -54.68 30.55 -25.02
C ASN A 468 -55.01 30.60 -26.51
N LYS A 469 -56.02 29.82 -26.95
CA LYS A 469 -56.42 29.71 -28.38
C LYS A 469 -56.79 31.06 -29.04
N ALA A 470 -57.06 32.10 -28.26
CA ALA A 470 -57.39 33.44 -28.74
C ALA A 470 -56.26 34.47 -28.58
N GLY A 471 -55.09 34.08 -28.06
CA GLY A 471 -53.93 34.97 -27.84
C GLY A 471 -54.10 36.05 -26.76
N SER A 472 -55.20 36.03 -26.00
CA SER A 472 -55.53 37.09 -25.03
C SER A 472 -54.76 36.99 -23.72
N HIS A 473 -54.30 35.79 -23.32
CA HIS A 473 -53.49 35.59 -22.11
C HIS A 473 -52.30 34.69 -22.43
N GLU A 474 -51.14 35.08 -21.91
CA GLU A 474 -49.88 34.33 -22.00
C GLU A 474 -49.38 34.05 -20.58
N THR A 475 -49.24 32.76 -20.25
CA THR A 475 -48.77 32.33 -18.94
C THR A 475 -47.24 32.42 -18.88
N SER A 476 -46.72 33.28 -18.01
CA SER A 476 -45.29 33.41 -17.76
C SER A 476 -44.79 32.45 -16.67
N GLN A 477 -45.63 32.13 -15.69
CA GLN A 477 -45.27 31.24 -14.58
C GLN A 477 -46.48 30.43 -14.08
N ALA A 478 -46.22 29.19 -13.66
CA ALA A 478 -47.20 28.33 -13.00
C ALA A 478 -46.64 27.87 -11.65
N ALA A 479 -47.30 28.25 -10.55
CA ALA A 479 -46.88 27.85 -9.21
C ALA A 479 -47.59 26.55 -8.78
N ILE A 480 -46.79 25.55 -8.46
CA ILE A 480 -47.24 24.26 -7.97
C ILE A 480 -47.29 24.30 -6.44
N HIS A 481 -48.40 23.87 -5.87
CA HIS A 481 -48.58 23.72 -4.44
C HIS A 481 -49.30 22.41 -4.15
N GLN A 482 -48.76 21.60 -3.23
CA GLN A 482 -49.22 20.25 -2.92
C GLN A 482 -49.34 19.34 -4.18
N GLY A 483 -48.35 19.43 -5.07
CA GLY A 483 -48.26 18.59 -6.27
C GLY A 483 -49.17 18.97 -7.44
N GLN A 484 -49.97 20.04 -7.31
CA GLN A 484 -50.86 20.53 -8.37
C GLN A 484 -50.58 21.99 -8.70
N VAL A 485 -50.77 22.39 -9.96
CA VAL A 485 -50.73 23.81 -10.34
C VAL A 485 -51.92 24.51 -9.67
N ARG A 486 -51.63 25.43 -8.76
CA ARG A 486 -52.65 26.17 -8.00
C ARG A 486 -52.76 27.62 -8.42
N TYR A 487 -51.69 28.19 -8.95
CA TYR A 487 -51.69 29.57 -9.39
C TYR A 487 -50.97 29.72 -10.72
N LEU A 488 -51.45 30.65 -11.53
CA LEU A 488 -50.87 31.04 -12.81
C LEU A 488 -50.61 32.55 -12.78
N SER A 489 -49.54 32.99 -13.42
CA SER A 489 -49.31 34.41 -13.66
C SER A 489 -48.75 34.65 -15.06
N GLY A 490 -48.94 35.87 -15.55
CA GLY A 490 -48.39 36.26 -16.83
C GLY A 490 -48.88 37.62 -17.30
N GLN A 491 -49.18 37.72 -18.59
CA GLN A 491 -49.65 38.94 -19.22
C GLN A 491 -50.93 38.69 -20.04
N SER A 492 -51.81 39.68 -20.04
CA SER A 492 -53.02 39.74 -20.85
C SER A 492 -52.83 40.80 -21.95
N ASN A 493 -53.12 40.41 -23.19
CA ASN A 493 -53.00 41.24 -24.39
C ASN A 493 -54.39 41.75 -24.77
N GLY A 494 -54.84 42.83 -24.11
CA GLY A 494 -56.16 43.44 -24.35
C GLY A 494 -56.05 44.95 -24.60
N GLY A 495 -56.66 45.45 -25.68
CA GLY A 495 -56.84 46.90 -25.90
C GLY A 495 -55.57 47.71 -26.18
N GLY A 496 -54.51 47.11 -26.73
CA GLY A 496 -53.26 47.80 -27.08
C GLY A 496 -52.31 48.06 -25.91
N LYS A 497 -52.65 47.60 -24.70
CA LYS A 497 -51.78 47.59 -23.52
C LYS A 497 -51.60 46.17 -23.01
N ARG A 498 -50.47 45.90 -22.35
CA ARG A 498 -50.27 44.64 -21.64
C ARG A 498 -50.54 44.84 -20.16
N THR A 499 -51.42 44.00 -19.63
CA THR A 499 -51.78 43.98 -18.20
C THR A 499 -51.20 42.71 -17.58
N ALA A 500 -50.67 42.81 -16.36
CA ALA A 500 -50.19 41.62 -15.66
C ALA A 500 -51.38 40.88 -15.06
N PHE A 501 -51.39 39.54 -15.08
CA PHE A 501 -52.43 38.79 -14.38
C PHE A 501 -51.85 37.80 -13.38
N VAL A 502 -52.65 37.52 -12.34
CA VAL A 502 -52.48 36.40 -11.42
C VAL A 502 -53.84 35.70 -11.30
N ALA A 503 -53.85 34.37 -11.39
CA ALA A 503 -55.05 33.57 -11.33
C ALA A 503 -54.86 32.37 -10.40
N ARG A 504 -55.94 31.93 -9.75
CA ARG A 504 -55.98 30.68 -9.00
C ARG A 504 -56.74 29.61 -9.76
N VAL A 505 -56.18 28.42 -9.78
CA VAL A 505 -56.74 27.24 -10.43
C VAL A 505 -57.10 26.21 -9.36
N GLY A 506 -58.38 25.80 -9.37
CA GLY A 506 -58.89 24.75 -8.49
C GLY A 506 -58.42 23.36 -8.94
N ILE A 507 -58.63 22.37 -8.08
CA ILE A 507 -58.22 20.95 -8.32
C ILE A 507 -58.83 20.40 -9.61
N THR A 508 -60.00 20.89 -9.99
CA THR A 508 -60.75 20.48 -11.19
C THR A 508 -60.25 21.13 -12.48
N GLY A 509 -59.18 21.92 -12.43
CA GLY A 509 -58.69 22.69 -13.58
C GLY A 509 -59.56 23.90 -13.92
N LYS A 510 -60.46 24.32 -13.03
CA LYS A 510 -61.26 25.54 -13.21
C LYS A 510 -60.54 26.75 -12.63
N VAL A 511 -60.58 27.87 -13.33
CA VAL A 511 -60.08 29.15 -12.81
C VAL A 511 -61.08 29.66 -11.77
N GLU A 512 -60.66 29.68 -10.50
CA GLU A 512 -61.50 30.14 -9.38
C GLU A 512 -61.61 31.66 -9.37
N TRP A 513 -60.48 32.35 -9.63
CA TRP A 513 -60.42 33.79 -9.78
C TRP A 513 -59.24 34.19 -10.67
N LEU A 514 -59.37 35.37 -11.29
CA LEU A 514 -58.31 36.06 -12.03
C LEU A 514 -58.29 37.53 -11.61
N LYS A 515 -57.09 38.06 -11.39
CA LYS A 515 -56.82 39.45 -11.04
C LYS A 515 -55.85 40.04 -12.04
N GLU A 516 -56.21 41.17 -12.63
CA GLU A 516 -55.34 41.95 -13.50
C GLU A 516 -54.76 43.14 -12.75
N TYR A 517 -53.54 43.52 -13.12
CA TYR A 517 -52.76 44.57 -12.51
C TYR A 517 -52.20 45.49 -13.59
N GLU A 518 -52.48 46.78 -13.41
CA GLU A 518 -51.95 47.87 -14.24
C GLU A 518 -51.16 48.82 -13.35
N MET A 519 -49.89 49.06 -13.71
CA MET A 519 -49.11 50.12 -13.10
C MET A 519 -49.37 51.45 -13.81
N LYS A 520 -49.43 52.54 -13.04
CA LYS A 520 -49.59 53.89 -13.59
C LYS A 520 -48.39 54.24 -14.47
N ASN A 521 -48.64 54.91 -15.59
CA ASN A 521 -47.61 55.41 -16.54
C ASN A 521 -46.72 54.33 -17.18
N VAL A 522 -47.23 53.10 -17.28
CA VAL A 522 -46.54 51.95 -17.86
C VAL A 522 -47.44 51.33 -18.94
N ALA A 523 -46.86 50.99 -20.09
CA ALA A 523 -47.59 50.34 -21.19
C ALA A 523 -47.45 48.80 -21.19
N ASP A 524 -46.37 48.28 -20.60
CA ASP A 524 -46.04 46.86 -20.60
C ASP A 524 -45.96 46.32 -19.16
N ASN A 525 -47.07 45.76 -18.67
CA ASN A 525 -47.14 45.12 -17.35
C ASN A 525 -47.11 43.60 -17.49
N ARG A 526 -46.26 42.94 -16.70
CA ARG A 526 -46.09 41.48 -16.70
C ARG A 526 -45.96 40.95 -15.28
N CYS A 527 -46.28 39.67 -15.08
CA CYS A 527 -45.99 38.97 -13.82
C CYS A 527 -45.04 37.79 -14.07
N PRO A 528 -43.72 38.05 -14.18
CA PRO A 528 -42.73 37.03 -14.56
C PRO A 528 -42.44 35.99 -13.47
N ALA A 529 -42.69 36.30 -12.19
CA ALA A 529 -42.35 35.40 -11.09
C ALA A 529 -43.49 35.33 -10.06
N LEU A 530 -43.76 34.12 -9.58
CA LEU A 530 -44.86 33.77 -8.69
C LEU A 530 -44.45 32.59 -7.80
N THR A 531 -44.80 32.65 -6.52
CA THR A 531 -44.69 31.54 -5.58
C THR A 531 -45.98 31.34 -4.80
N ALA A 532 -46.27 30.09 -4.41
CA ALA A 532 -47.50 29.70 -3.72
C ALA A 532 -47.20 29.07 -2.35
N PHE A 533 -48.06 29.32 -1.38
CA PHE A 533 -47.99 28.82 0.00
C PHE A 533 -49.40 28.54 0.53
N ASP A 534 -49.54 27.97 1.72
CA ASP A 534 -50.81 27.43 2.22
C ASP A 534 -51.94 28.48 2.26
N GLU A 535 -51.60 29.72 2.62
CA GLU A 535 -52.56 30.81 2.75
C GLU A 535 -52.80 31.63 1.46
N GLY A 536 -52.05 31.39 0.38
CA GLY A 536 -52.14 32.21 -0.82
C GLY A 536 -50.96 32.15 -1.78
N CYS A 537 -50.65 33.28 -2.41
CA CYS A 537 -49.51 33.41 -3.31
C CYS A 537 -48.83 34.80 -3.21
N MET A 538 -47.57 34.85 -3.60
CA MET A 538 -46.80 36.08 -3.79
C MET A 538 -46.37 36.21 -5.24
N ALA A 539 -46.65 37.38 -5.81
CA ALA A 539 -46.42 37.69 -7.21
C ALA A 539 -45.50 38.91 -7.34
N LEU A 540 -44.53 38.83 -8.26
CA LEU A 540 -43.72 39.96 -8.68
C LEU A 540 -44.29 40.51 -9.98
N ILE A 541 -44.85 41.70 -9.88
CA ILE A 541 -45.41 42.43 -11.01
C ILE A 541 -44.36 43.43 -11.46
N THR A 542 -44.06 43.43 -12.75
CA THR A 542 -43.11 44.37 -13.35
C THR A 542 -43.82 45.21 -14.39
N GLY A 543 -43.52 46.50 -14.39
CA GLY A 543 -44.01 47.46 -15.36
C GLY A 543 -42.86 48.16 -16.07
N SER A 544 -42.90 48.23 -17.40
CA SER A 544 -41.92 48.93 -18.23
C SER A 544 -42.56 50.01 -19.13
N ASN A 545 -41.93 51.19 -19.18
CA ASN A 545 -42.24 52.24 -20.17
C ASN A 545 -41.19 52.32 -21.30
N GLY A 546 -40.27 51.34 -21.37
CA GLY A 546 -39.19 51.27 -22.36
C GLY A 546 -37.84 51.80 -21.87
N THR A 547 -37.82 52.75 -20.92
CA THR A 547 -36.59 53.33 -20.35
C THR A 547 -36.45 53.09 -18.85
N GLN A 548 -37.56 52.94 -18.14
CA GLN A 548 -37.62 52.69 -16.71
C GLN A 548 -38.52 51.48 -16.42
N ARG A 549 -38.14 50.76 -15.37
CA ARG A 549 -38.87 49.59 -14.87
C ARG A 549 -39.23 49.80 -13.41
N THR A 550 -40.46 49.47 -13.07
CA THR A 550 -40.97 49.48 -11.70
C THR A 550 -41.42 48.08 -11.32
N ASN A 551 -41.04 47.62 -10.14
CA ASN A 551 -41.40 46.31 -9.63
C ASN A 551 -42.29 46.44 -8.39
N GLN A 552 -43.32 45.61 -8.30
CA GLN A 552 -44.23 45.53 -7.17
C GLN A 552 -44.29 44.10 -6.65
N LEU A 553 -44.17 43.94 -5.33
CA LEU A 553 -44.47 42.68 -4.65
C LEU A 553 -45.93 42.72 -4.19
N VAL A 554 -46.70 41.72 -4.61
CA VAL A 554 -48.12 41.60 -4.27
C VAL A 554 -48.35 40.27 -3.56
N ARG A 555 -49.01 40.32 -2.40
CA ARG A 555 -49.47 39.13 -1.69
C ARG A 555 -50.98 39.01 -1.81
N LEU A 556 -51.42 37.84 -2.25
CA LEU A 556 -52.82 37.48 -2.40
C LEU A 556 -53.15 36.33 -1.47
N SER A 557 -54.32 36.39 -0.85
CA SER A 557 -54.90 35.24 -0.14
C SER A 557 -55.45 34.19 -1.12
N ASN A 558 -55.77 33.00 -0.62
CA ASN A 558 -56.49 31.96 -1.36
C ASN A 558 -57.78 32.46 -2.04
N ALA A 559 -58.46 33.45 -1.46
CA ALA A 559 -59.69 34.04 -2.04
C ALA A 559 -59.43 35.13 -3.09
N GLY A 560 -58.16 35.42 -3.41
CA GLY A 560 -57.78 36.49 -4.35
C GLY A 560 -57.92 37.91 -3.75
N LYS A 561 -58.09 38.03 -2.43
CA LYS A 561 -58.01 39.31 -1.73
C LYS A 561 -56.54 39.72 -1.61
N GLU A 562 -56.23 40.94 -2.05
CA GLU A 562 -54.93 41.58 -1.87
C GLU A 562 -54.71 41.87 -0.39
N ILE A 563 -53.62 41.30 0.16
CA ILE A 563 -53.20 41.52 1.54
C ILE A 563 -52.33 42.78 1.59
N TYR A 564 -51.38 42.89 0.66
CA TYR A 564 -50.61 44.10 0.44
C TYR A 564 -50.07 44.16 -1.00
N ARG A 565 -49.65 45.35 -1.39
CA ARG A 565 -48.94 45.67 -2.63
C ARG A 565 -47.91 46.74 -2.32
N GLN A 566 -46.64 46.43 -2.54
CA GLN A 566 -45.53 47.33 -2.19
C GLN A 566 -44.58 47.50 -3.38
N ASN A 567 -44.16 48.75 -3.64
CA ASN A 567 -43.13 49.04 -4.64
C ASN A 567 -41.77 48.57 -4.09
N LEU A 568 -41.00 47.87 -4.93
CA LEU A 568 -39.64 47.46 -4.60
C LEU A 568 -38.63 48.49 -5.12
N PRO A 569 -37.50 48.69 -4.41
CA PRO A 569 -36.45 49.63 -4.83
C PRO A 569 -35.64 49.13 -6.05
N VAL A 570 -35.73 47.83 -6.37
CA VAL A 570 -35.00 47.21 -7.47
C VAL A 570 -35.72 47.45 -8.80
N THR A 571 -35.01 47.94 -9.82
CA THR A 571 -35.57 48.24 -11.16
C THR A 571 -35.23 47.18 -12.23
N ALA A 572 -34.42 46.18 -11.91
CA ALA A 572 -34.05 45.08 -12.81
C ALA A 572 -35.23 44.10 -13.07
N THR A 573 -35.14 43.22 -14.08
CA THR A 573 -36.22 42.26 -14.39
C THR A 573 -36.32 41.19 -13.31
N PRO A 574 -37.49 40.94 -12.70
CA PRO A 574 -37.64 39.83 -11.76
C PRO A 574 -37.49 38.48 -12.48
N GLU A 575 -36.65 37.59 -11.95
CA GLU A 575 -36.46 36.23 -12.46
C GLU A 575 -36.93 35.15 -11.48
N PHE A 576 -36.84 35.42 -10.18
CA PHE A 576 -37.06 34.42 -9.14
C PHE A 576 -37.77 35.02 -7.94
N ILE A 577 -38.68 34.26 -7.34
CA ILE A 577 -39.24 34.53 -6.02
C ILE A 577 -39.48 33.21 -5.29
N THR A 578 -39.12 33.19 -4.01
CA THR A 578 -39.56 32.19 -3.05
C THR A 578 -40.06 32.88 -1.78
N TYR A 579 -40.93 32.19 -1.05
CA TYR A 579 -41.49 32.68 0.20
C TYR A 579 -41.36 31.62 1.29
N ASP A 580 -40.77 32.01 2.40
CA ASP A 580 -40.66 31.21 3.60
C ASP A 580 -41.85 31.55 4.51
N ASP A 581 -42.84 30.65 4.56
CA ASP A 581 -44.07 30.87 5.31
C ASP A 581 -43.87 30.78 6.83
N ILE A 582 -42.80 30.15 7.29
CA ILE A 582 -42.47 30.04 8.72
C ILE A 582 -41.86 31.35 9.19
N ASN A 583 -40.81 31.80 8.49
CA ASN A 583 -40.09 33.02 8.85
C ASN A 583 -40.75 34.30 8.32
N LYS A 584 -41.78 34.15 7.46
CA LYS A 584 -42.51 35.25 6.81
C LYS A 584 -41.58 36.16 5.99
N LEU A 585 -40.65 35.55 5.25
CA LEU A 585 -39.63 36.24 4.43
C LEU A 585 -39.76 35.89 2.95
N SER A 586 -39.66 36.90 2.09
CA SER A 586 -39.61 36.77 0.64
C SER A 586 -38.18 36.93 0.15
N LEU A 587 -37.70 35.99 -0.66
CA LEU A 587 -36.38 36.06 -1.27
C LEU A 587 -36.53 36.11 -2.79
N MET A 588 -35.90 37.10 -3.41
CA MET A 588 -36.15 37.49 -4.79
C MET A 588 -34.82 37.68 -5.51
N ALA A 589 -34.81 37.41 -6.81
CA ALA A 589 -33.69 37.74 -7.67
C ALA A 589 -34.14 38.50 -8.91
N PHE A 590 -33.34 39.49 -9.29
CA PHE A 590 -33.57 40.36 -10.43
C PHE A 590 -32.35 40.36 -11.33
N ASN A 591 -32.57 40.35 -12.64
CA ASN A 591 -31.51 40.38 -13.64
C ASN A 591 -31.56 41.70 -14.41
N ASP A 592 -30.49 42.47 -14.31
CA ASP A 592 -30.28 43.63 -15.15
C ASP A 592 -29.54 43.16 -16.40
N ALA A 593 -30.07 43.47 -17.58
CA ALA A 593 -29.52 43.02 -18.87
C ALA A 593 -28.06 43.48 -19.10
N THR A 594 -27.53 44.31 -18.19
CA THR A 594 -26.24 44.99 -18.15
C THR A 594 -25.19 44.29 -17.29
N GLU A 595 -25.32 42.97 -17.03
CA GLU A 595 -24.33 42.11 -16.33
C GLU A 595 -24.42 42.04 -14.79
N THR A 596 -25.57 42.38 -14.19
CA THR A 596 -25.73 42.31 -12.72
C THR A 596 -27.00 41.54 -12.34
N ILE A 597 -26.84 40.55 -11.46
CA ILE A 597 -27.97 39.90 -10.76
C ILE A 597 -28.09 40.52 -9.37
N THR A 598 -29.24 41.09 -9.05
CA THR A 598 -29.52 41.64 -7.72
C THR A 598 -30.36 40.66 -6.92
N LEU A 599 -29.86 40.25 -5.76
CA LEU A 599 -30.63 39.50 -4.77
C LEU A 599 -31.27 40.46 -3.77
N CYS A 600 -32.49 40.16 -3.35
CA CYS A 600 -33.25 41.03 -2.46
C CYS A 600 -34.09 40.18 -1.52
N GLN A 601 -34.10 40.57 -0.24
CA GLN A 601 -35.01 40.01 0.74
C GLN A 601 -35.99 41.07 1.20
N ALA A 602 -37.25 40.66 1.35
CA ALA A 602 -38.29 41.47 1.97
C ALA A 602 -39.01 40.69 3.07
N ASP A 603 -39.61 41.41 4.01
CA ASP A 603 -40.54 40.83 4.98
C ASP A 603 -41.90 40.51 4.34
N SER A 604 -42.81 39.93 5.12
CA SER A 604 -44.17 39.59 4.67
C SER A 604 -45.10 40.77 4.39
N MET A 605 -44.62 42.01 4.52
CA MET A 605 -45.31 43.24 4.13
C MET A 605 -44.65 43.90 2.92
N GLY A 606 -43.55 43.32 2.41
CA GLY A 606 -42.79 43.83 1.27
C GLY A 606 -41.77 44.90 1.62
N ASN A 607 -41.46 45.12 2.90
CA ASN A 607 -40.36 46.01 3.28
C ASN A 607 -39.03 45.32 2.96
N THR A 608 -38.21 45.95 2.13
CA THR A 608 -36.88 45.44 1.78
C THR A 608 -35.97 45.44 3.01
N LEU A 609 -35.48 44.27 3.41
CA LEU A 609 -34.54 44.10 4.51
C LEU A 609 -33.10 44.34 4.04
N TRP A 610 -32.74 43.78 2.88
CA TRP A 610 -31.44 43.99 2.25
C TRP A 610 -31.51 43.75 0.74
N GLN A 611 -30.53 44.32 0.03
CA GLN A 611 -30.32 44.16 -1.40
C GLN A 611 -28.84 44.00 -1.69
N THR A 612 -28.50 43.00 -2.51
CA THR A 612 -27.12 42.62 -2.81
C THR A 612 -26.92 42.52 -4.31
N PRO A 613 -26.24 43.49 -4.94
CA PRO A 613 -25.87 43.38 -6.35
C PRO A 613 -24.70 42.40 -6.52
N LEU A 614 -24.84 41.47 -7.45
CA LEU A 614 -23.83 40.49 -7.84
C LEU A 614 -23.39 40.79 -9.28
N PRO A 615 -22.12 41.16 -9.53
CA PRO A 615 -21.60 41.40 -10.88
C PRO A 615 -21.38 40.08 -11.63
N VAL A 616 -22.50 39.50 -12.08
CA VAL A 616 -22.58 38.23 -12.79
C VAL A 616 -23.66 38.31 -13.86
N THR A 617 -23.31 37.90 -15.08
CA THR A 617 -24.24 37.70 -16.19
C THR A 617 -24.64 36.24 -16.21
N GLY A 618 -25.94 35.96 -16.12
CA GLY A 618 -26.41 34.59 -16.05
C GLY A 618 -27.91 34.47 -15.82
N LYS A 619 -28.32 33.27 -15.41
CA LYS A 619 -29.68 32.95 -14.98
C LYS A 619 -29.65 32.38 -13.57
N VAL A 620 -30.50 32.90 -12.69
CA VAL A 620 -30.67 32.34 -11.35
C VAL A 620 -31.37 30.98 -11.44
N VAL A 621 -30.73 29.95 -10.89
CA VAL A 621 -31.28 28.59 -10.80
C VAL A 621 -32.18 28.48 -9.58
N SER A 622 -31.66 28.87 -8.42
CA SER A 622 -32.39 28.85 -7.15
C SER A 622 -31.65 29.68 -6.11
N VAL A 623 -32.39 30.15 -5.11
CA VAL A 623 -31.80 30.70 -3.88
C VAL A 623 -32.43 29.97 -2.69
N ILE A 624 -31.59 29.34 -1.88
CA ILE A 624 -32.01 28.53 -0.73
C ILE A 624 -31.44 29.10 0.56
N LYS A 625 -32.10 28.79 1.68
CA LYS A 625 -31.68 29.19 3.02
C LYS A 625 -31.30 27.96 3.87
N PRO A 626 -30.08 27.42 3.74
CA PRO A 626 -29.57 26.42 4.67
C PRO A 626 -29.23 27.07 6.02
N ASP A 627 -29.87 26.59 7.09
CA ASP A 627 -29.69 27.06 8.47
C ASP A 627 -29.78 28.60 8.60
N SER A 628 -28.64 29.27 8.83
CA SER A 628 -28.55 30.72 9.06
C SER A 628 -27.96 31.50 7.87
N MET A 629 -27.73 30.88 6.71
CA MET A 629 -27.15 31.53 5.54
C MET A 629 -28.05 31.37 4.32
N TYR A 630 -27.82 32.19 3.30
CA TYR A 630 -28.43 32.03 1.98
C TYR A 630 -27.40 31.56 0.98
N VAL A 631 -27.79 30.69 0.05
CA VAL A 631 -26.94 30.25 -1.06
C VAL A 631 -27.70 30.47 -2.35
N ALA A 632 -27.17 31.33 -3.21
CA ALA A 632 -27.68 31.59 -4.55
C ALA A 632 -26.89 30.78 -5.57
N PHE A 633 -27.61 30.08 -6.44
CA PHE A 633 -27.05 29.29 -7.53
C PHE A 633 -27.37 29.97 -8.86
N ILE A 634 -26.33 30.33 -9.60
CA ILE A 634 -26.44 31.12 -10.82
C ILE A 634 -25.68 30.41 -11.93
N ASN A 635 -26.37 30.04 -13.01
CA ASN A 635 -25.68 29.63 -14.24
C ASN A 635 -25.14 30.89 -14.90
N PHE A 636 -23.83 31.08 -14.89
CA PHE A 636 -23.19 32.29 -15.40
C PHE A 636 -22.58 32.08 -16.79
N SER A 637 -22.60 33.12 -17.61
CA SER A 637 -21.80 33.25 -18.83
C SER A 637 -20.60 34.18 -18.63
N LYS A 638 -20.67 35.08 -17.63
CA LYS A 638 -19.59 35.97 -17.20
C LYS A 638 -19.73 36.23 -15.70
N GLN A 639 -18.63 36.22 -14.95
CA GLN A 639 -18.62 36.58 -13.53
C GLN A 639 -17.37 37.38 -13.15
N GLN A 640 -17.52 38.35 -12.24
CA GLN A 640 -16.43 39.19 -11.71
C GLN A 640 -16.30 39.11 -10.18
N LEU A 641 -16.94 38.11 -9.55
CA LEU A 641 -16.97 37.95 -8.09
C LEU A 641 -15.73 37.25 -7.52
N THR A 642 -14.88 36.70 -8.38
CA THR A 642 -13.64 36.01 -7.99
C THR A 642 -12.46 36.47 -8.84
N THR A 643 -11.24 36.21 -8.36
CA THR A 643 -9.99 36.59 -9.05
C THR A 643 -9.77 35.88 -10.39
N ALA A 644 -10.47 34.77 -10.64
CA ALA A 644 -10.45 34.02 -11.88
C ALA A 644 -11.69 34.33 -12.72
N ALA A 645 -11.71 35.46 -13.42
CA ALA A 645 -12.77 35.78 -14.37
C ALA A 645 -12.90 34.65 -15.41
N SER A 646 -14.10 34.10 -15.57
CA SER A 646 -14.38 33.04 -16.54
C SER A 646 -15.49 33.48 -17.48
N THR A 647 -15.31 33.20 -18.77
CA THR A 647 -16.27 33.43 -19.85
C THR A 647 -16.90 32.13 -20.36
N SER A 648 -16.57 30.98 -19.74
CA SER A 648 -17.23 29.71 -20.03
C SER A 648 -18.50 29.55 -19.20
N LEU A 649 -19.55 29.00 -19.81
CA LEU A 649 -20.82 28.68 -19.13
C LEU A 649 -20.55 27.75 -17.94
N GLY A 650 -20.86 28.23 -16.73
CA GLY A 650 -20.60 27.51 -15.49
C GLY A 650 -21.65 27.81 -14.41
N LEU A 651 -21.42 27.27 -13.21
CA LEU A 651 -22.25 27.52 -12.03
C LEU A 651 -21.49 28.39 -11.03
N LEU A 652 -22.15 29.43 -10.52
CA LEU A 652 -21.67 30.23 -9.41
C LEU A 652 -22.55 29.96 -8.19
N ALA A 653 -21.94 29.49 -7.11
CA ALA A 653 -22.58 29.40 -5.80
C ALA A 653 -22.13 30.59 -4.94
N VAL A 654 -23.08 31.44 -4.55
CA VAL A 654 -22.82 32.64 -3.74
C VAL A 654 -23.45 32.46 -2.37
N THR A 655 -22.62 32.37 -1.34
CA THR A 655 -23.03 32.28 0.06
C THR A 655 -23.16 33.69 0.64
N ILE A 656 -24.29 33.98 1.27
CA ILE A 656 -24.69 35.29 1.75
C ILE A 656 -25.16 35.17 3.20
N ASP A 657 -24.74 36.11 4.04
CA ASP A 657 -25.15 36.16 5.45
C ASP A 657 -26.59 36.72 5.62
N PRO A 658 -27.18 36.65 6.83
CA PRO A 658 -28.50 37.22 7.10
C PRO A 658 -28.66 38.72 6.81
N SER A 659 -27.56 39.47 6.73
CA SER A 659 -27.56 40.91 6.43
C SER A 659 -27.48 41.23 4.94
N GLY A 660 -27.37 40.21 4.08
CA GLY A 660 -27.20 40.38 2.64
C GLY A 660 -25.74 40.52 2.20
N LYS A 661 -24.75 40.34 3.09
CA LYS A 661 -23.35 40.44 2.71
C LYS A 661 -22.89 39.13 2.06
N VAL A 662 -22.20 39.23 0.92
CA VAL A 662 -21.52 38.08 0.29
C VAL A 662 -20.38 37.61 1.19
N ILE A 663 -20.48 36.37 1.68
CA ILE A 663 -19.43 35.70 2.45
C ILE A 663 -18.42 35.06 1.50
N LYS A 664 -18.91 34.31 0.51
CA LYS A 664 -18.08 33.52 -0.39
C LYS A 664 -18.77 33.33 -1.74
N ALA A 665 -17.99 33.34 -2.81
CA ALA A 665 -18.42 33.00 -4.15
C ALA A 665 -17.54 31.85 -4.67
N THR A 666 -18.17 30.73 -5.03
CA THR A 666 -17.47 29.53 -5.52
C THR A 666 -17.87 29.27 -6.96
N PRO A 667 -17.02 29.65 -7.95
CA PRO A 667 -17.26 29.33 -9.33
C PRO A 667 -16.93 27.86 -9.59
N LEU A 668 -17.81 27.20 -10.34
CA LEU A 668 -17.68 25.82 -10.78
C LEU A 668 -17.76 25.81 -12.30
N THR A 669 -16.61 25.55 -12.91
CA THR A 669 -16.43 25.42 -14.36
C THR A 669 -16.07 23.98 -14.70
N SER A 670 -16.35 23.58 -15.94
CA SER A 670 -15.91 22.30 -16.50
C SER A 670 -15.31 22.54 -17.90
N SER A 671 -14.67 21.51 -18.47
CA SER A 671 -14.13 21.54 -19.84
C SER A 671 -15.22 21.71 -20.90
N SER A 672 -16.47 21.36 -20.56
CA SER A 672 -17.67 21.59 -21.38
C SER A 672 -18.63 22.55 -20.68
N PRO A 673 -19.48 23.30 -21.43
CA PRO A 673 -20.52 24.15 -20.85
C PRO A 673 -21.34 23.40 -19.80
N LEU A 674 -21.49 24.00 -18.62
CA LEU A 674 -22.18 23.41 -17.48
C LEU A 674 -23.42 24.23 -17.12
N VAL A 675 -24.57 23.57 -17.04
CA VAL A 675 -25.86 24.22 -16.77
C VAL A 675 -26.63 23.39 -15.74
N PHE A 676 -26.98 23.99 -14.61
CA PHE A 676 -27.85 23.37 -13.61
C PHE A 676 -29.28 23.86 -13.71
N GLU A 677 -30.23 22.96 -13.62
CA GLU A 677 -31.65 23.28 -13.75
C GLU A 677 -32.39 23.14 -12.41
N ARG A 678 -31.86 22.32 -11.50
CA ARG A 678 -32.54 21.97 -10.26
C ARG A 678 -31.58 22.00 -9.08
N VAL A 679 -32.06 22.54 -7.95
CA VAL A 679 -31.39 22.56 -6.65
C VAL A 679 -32.30 21.90 -5.63
N PHE A 680 -31.75 20.98 -4.85
CA PHE A 680 -32.46 20.19 -3.86
C PHE A 680 -31.69 20.18 -2.53
N PRO A 681 -32.16 20.87 -1.49
CA PRO A 681 -31.56 20.79 -0.16
C PRO A 681 -31.83 19.39 0.43
N ILE A 682 -30.76 18.66 0.77
CA ILE A 682 -30.85 17.33 1.40
C ILE A 682 -31.01 17.48 2.92
N SER A 683 -30.20 18.36 3.50
CA SER A 683 -30.14 18.70 4.91
C SER A 683 -29.74 20.18 5.06
N GLY A 684 -29.63 20.69 6.30
CA GLY A 684 -29.06 22.03 6.54
C GLY A 684 -27.61 22.17 6.05
N SER A 685 -26.88 21.06 5.96
CA SER A 685 -25.45 21.04 5.64
C SER A 685 -25.11 20.62 4.21
N GLU A 686 -26.06 20.10 3.43
CA GLU A 686 -25.77 19.52 2.10
C GLU A 686 -26.87 19.81 1.08
N ILE A 687 -26.42 20.17 -0.11
CA ILE A 687 -27.25 20.64 -1.21
C ILE A 687 -26.88 19.85 -2.45
N SER A 688 -27.87 19.22 -3.08
CA SER A 688 -27.70 18.51 -4.34
C SER A 688 -28.18 19.37 -5.50
N LEU A 689 -27.42 19.37 -6.59
CA LEU A 689 -27.77 20.05 -7.82
C LEU A 689 -27.75 19.06 -8.98
N LEU A 690 -28.74 19.21 -9.86
CA LEU A 690 -28.90 18.40 -11.06
C LEU A 690 -28.96 19.30 -12.30
N GLY A 691 -28.21 18.90 -13.32
CA GLY A 691 -28.03 19.67 -14.53
C GLY A 691 -27.50 18.82 -15.68
N TYR A 692 -26.87 19.49 -16.64
CA TYR A 692 -26.22 18.87 -17.78
C TYR A 692 -24.91 19.57 -18.09
N ARG A 693 -24.00 18.81 -18.71
CA ARG A 693 -22.83 19.32 -19.41
C ARG A 693 -22.95 19.07 -20.91
N GLY A 694 -22.30 19.91 -21.71
CA GLY A 694 -22.27 19.80 -23.17
C GLY A 694 -23.24 20.76 -23.87
N THR A 695 -23.39 20.58 -25.18
CA THR A 695 -24.29 21.41 -25.99
C THR A 695 -25.75 20.96 -25.83
N PRO A 696 -26.75 21.79 -26.21
CA PRO A 696 -28.15 21.37 -26.19
C PRO A 696 -28.45 20.09 -26.98
N SER A 697 -27.63 19.76 -28.00
CA SER A 697 -27.73 18.54 -28.80
C SER A 697 -27.04 17.32 -28.17
N GLN A 698 -26.16 17.50 -27.18
CA GLN A 698 -25.42 16.45 -26.49
C GLN A 698 -25.43 16.68 -24.97
N ARG A 699 -26.63 16.64 -24.37
CA ARG A 699 -26.80 16.81 -22.92
C ARG A 699 -26.36 15.56 -22.16
N ILE A 700 -25.26 15.66 -21.42
CA ILE A 700 -24.79 14.61 -20.51
C ILE A 700 -25.18 15.03 -19.08
N PRO A 701 -25.85 14.18 -18.28
CA PRO A 701 -26.25 14.54 -16.92
C PRO A 701 -25.06 14.99 -16.06
N ALA A 702 -25.25 16.08 -15.33
CA ALA A 702 -24.31 16.62 -14.35
C ALA A 702 -24.98 16.61 -12.97
N TYR A 703 -24.24 16.15 -11.97
CA TYR A 703 -24.68 16.08 -10.59
C TYR A 703 -23.59 16.59 -9.66
N LEU A 704 -24.00 17.42 -8.72
CA LEU A 704 -23.13 18.10 -7.77
C LEU A 704 -23.74 17.99 -6.38
N VAL A 705 -22.90 17.70 -5.39
CA VAL A 705 -23.24 17.82 -3.98
C VAL A 705 -22.27 18.80 -3.35
N MET A 706 -22.80 19.77 -2.63
CA MET A 706 -22.00 20.78 -1.97
C MET A 706 -22.58 21.21 -0.64
N LYS A 707 -21.71 21.74 0.21
CA LYS A 707 -22.09 22.36 1.48
C LYS A 707 -22.47 23.83 1.26
N PRO A 708 -23.23 24.43 2.19
CA PRO A 708 -23.61 25.85 2.15
C PRO A 708 -22.44 26.83 2.08
N ASP A 709 -21.28 26.44 2.59
CA ASP A 709 -20.04 27.22 2.55
C ASP A 709 -19.32 27.14 1.19
N GLY A 710 -19.90 26.45 0.20
CA GLY A 710 -19.34 26.28 -1.13
C GLY A 710 -18.36 25.11 -1.28
N GLU A 711 -18.09 24.32 -0.24
CA GLU A 711 -17.27 23.11 -0.37
C GLU A 711 -17.97 22.06 -1.25
N VAL A 712 -17.28 21.60 -2.30
CA VAL A 712 -17.78 20.51 -3.16
C VAL A 712 -17.49 19.18 -2.49
N VAL A 713 -18.55 18.43 -2.19
CA VAL A 713 -18.48 17.09 -1.58
C VAL A 713 -18.38 16.02 -2.66
N PHE A 714 -19.12 16.19 -3.76
CA PHE A 714 -19.12 15.25 -4.87
C PHE A 714 -19.46 15.94 -6.20
N LYS A 715 -18.81 15.53 -7.27
CA LYS A 715 -19.19 15.85 -8.66
C LYS A 715 -18.93 14.66 -9.57
N ASN A 716 -19.75 14.50 -10.62
CA ASN A 716 -19.54 13.48 -11.66
C ASN A 716 -18.86 14.04 -12.94
N PHE A 717 -18.36 15.26 -12.88
CA PHE A 717 -17.71 15.94 -14.00
C PHE A 717 -16.37 16.51 -13.55
N ASP A 718 -15.46 16.65 -14.52
CA ASP A 718 -14.14 17.22 -14.32
C ASP A 718 -14.20 18.75 -14.32
#